data_AF-A0A1W1H4K3-F1
#
_entry.id   AF-A0A1W1H4K3-F1
#
_cell.length_a   1.000
_cell.length_b   1.000
_cell.length_c   1.000
_cell.angle_alpha   90.00
_cell.angle_beta   90.00
_cell.angle_gamma   90.00
#
_symmetry.space_group_name_H-M   'P 1'
#
loop_
_entity.id
_entity.type
_entity.pdbx_description
1 polymer ?
#
loop_
_entity_poly.entity_id
_entity_poly.type
_entity_poly.pdbx_seq_one_letter_code
_entity_poly.pdbx_strand_id
1 'polypeptide(L)'
;MISCIETALKPELLDAEAVGLQRKAMDYFNINIHDGRVVNLVTIEAELSFDELRAIKDEILTNPVIQISSLENPLEIGFDWCIWVGFRPGVRDNAGSTAQEAVKDLLKRDFRAGEGIYTSKRYCITGNELTREDVEKIAGELLANPIIQQWKVFSYREWKDTGEKSNNISKALDSSSVKNFDSRPVGLAVPKVMLNHVPGFDTINIESDQALQKISNERNLALNPRDIPVIRQYFLDPDVRESRNRVGLSEPTDVELEYISQARSDHCNHNTFRGLFNYRDISTGETAVEKNLFKTYIQEPTLQLKDEKEWVVSVLWDNAGVGRFDGENNYVITGETHNSPSNMEAYGGAITGIVGVYRDPLGTGLGSRLIMGSYGFCVGDINYNGPLKAPLHPRRLLDGVVEGVKDGGNKSGVPTTFGQTLFNDGYMGKSLVFVTALGIMPSHVNGMPSHEKKTEPGDLVVMSGGRVGKDGIHGVTASSEVLSENTPAGHVQIGDPYTQKKMHDFLLIARDEGLFGFITDNGGGGLSSSVGESAMISNGCEIWLDKVPLKYDGLDMWEIWVSESQERMTIAVKPEYIDRFMELSKEHEVESTVIGTYTDSGKLHILYNEKTCAYVDIDLLEKGFPQWEFDAVWVPPDIRGLTEPVLKPPSGKAGYNDLLCDMLARPNICSKEWIVRQYDHEVQGGSVIKPLVGINRNVPSDASVIRPVLTSERGIVFSQALLPWYSKIDAYHMMSCTIDEAVRRIIAVGGSISHIGGVDNFCWPDIQHHPEKNPDGRFKAAQLVRACRALKDASFAYGIPLLSGKDSMYVDGYLQGKYGDSVKVSALETVQFSATGVVEDIKKCITLEPRMPGDLVYVLGVTADELGASEYYELLGKTGLNVPEVNFKRFKVIYKTLEKAVDSGIVASAHAVARGGLGVHFALSAISSGMGMDINLDSVPLSPDLSSAKESNSIDGFPGDDLLLFSESSGRFIVTVAPEYQSVFEKLFKGLPCGCVGRISDTHSNLRIQGIKPCKIEAVKSVKAEDFKDISTLDGKNMDSFLIIDTPCDYLEKVWQAPMGGMV
;
A
#
# COMPACT_ATOMS: atom_id res chain seq x y z
N MET A 1 -18.28 10.53 -36.21
CA MET A 1 -19.67 10.53 -35.71
C MET A 1 -19.63 10.24 -34.22
N ILE A 2 -20.45 10.92 -33.40
CA ILE A 2 -20.51 10.68 -31.95
C ILE A 2 -21.93 10.24 -31.60
N SER A 3 -22.05 9.21 -30.79
CA SER A 3 -23.31 8.69 -30.23
C SER A 3 -23.15 8.42 -28.75
N CYS A 4 -24.24 8.36 -27.98
CA CYS A 4 -24.19 8.03 -26.56
C CYS A 4 -25.27 7.00 -26.21
N ILE A 5 -24.95 6.10 -25.29
CA ILE A 5 -25.89 5.12 -24.74
C ILE A 5 -25.96 5.37 -23.24
N GLU A 6 -27.18 5.60 -22.74
CA GLU A 6 -27.43 5.73 -21.31
C GLU A 6 -27.96 4.41 -20.73
N THR A 7 -27.47 4.04 -19.55
CA THR A 7 -27.94 2.88 -18.80
C THR A 7 -28.14 3.25 -17.34
N ALA A 8 -29.20 2.74 -16.73
CA ALA A 8 -29.49 2.93 -15.31
C ALA A 8 -30.13 1.68 -14.74
N LEU A 9 -30.04 1.47 -13.42
CA LEU A 9 -30.83 0.42 -12.77
C LEU A 9 -32.33 0.65 -13.01
N LYS A 10 -33.12 -0.42 -12.95
CA LYS A 10 -34.59 -0.33 -13.00
C LYS A 10 -35.13 0.48 -11.80
N PRO A 11 -36.18 1.29 -11.95
CA PRO A 11 -36.67 2.19 -10.90
C PRO A 11 -36.98 1.51 -9.56
N GLU A 12 -37.46 0.27 -9.59
CA GLU A 12 -37.82 -0.54 -8.43
C GLU A 12 -36.62 -1.11 -7.66
N LEU A 13 -35.41 -1.06 -8.25
CA LEU A 13 -34.18 -1.55 -7.61
C LEU A 13 -33.48 -0.43 -6.84
N LEU A 14 -32.87 -0.80 -5.72
CA LEU A 14 -32.02 0.09 -4.92
C LEU A 14 -30.73 0.40 -5.69
N ASP A 15 -30.43 1.69 -5.85
CA ASP A 15 -29.19 2.16 -6.43
C ASP A 15 -28.15 2.36 -5.32
N ALA A 16 -27.31 1.35 -5.11
CA ALA A 16 -26.32 1.36 -4.04
C ALA A 16 -25.28 2.49 -4.18
N GLU A 17 -24.95 2.91 -5.40
CA GLU A 17 -24.01 4.00 -5.64
C GLU A 17 -24.64 5.33 -5.24
N ALA A 18 -25.90 5.56 -5.59
CA ALA A 18 -26.64 6.74 -5.15
C ALA A 18 -26.82 6.79 -3.62
N VAL A 19 -27.12 5.64 -2.98
CA VAL A 19 -27.20 5.54 -1.51
C VAL A 19 -25.84 5.83 -0.85
N GLY A 20 -24.75 5.36 -1.47
CA GLY A 20 -23.39 5.68 -1.03
C GLY A 20 -23.13 7.19 -1.07
N LEU A 21 -23.52 7.85 -2.16
CA LEU A 21 -23.43 9.32 -2.28
C LEU A 21 -24.25 10.04 -1.20
N GLN A 22 -25.49 9.60 -0.94
CA GLN A 22 -26.34 10.17 0.11
C GLN A 22 -25.66 10.10 1.48
N ARG A 23 -25.12 8.92 1.83
CA ARG A 23 -24.40 8.71 3.09
C ARG A 23 -23.15 9.60 3.16
N LYS A 24 -22.32 9.60 2.12
CA LYS A 24 -21.12 10.45 2.07
C LYS A 24 -21.45 11.94 2.19
N ALA A 25 -22.47 12.43 1.48
CA ALA A 25 -22.88 13.83 1.57
C ALA A 25 -23.34 14.23 2.98
N MET A 26 -24.05 13.33 3.66
CA MET A 26 -24.45 13.52 5.05
C MET A 26 -23.26 13.47 6.01
N ASP A 27 -22.43 12.43 5.93
CA ASP A 27 -21.31 12.19 6.85
C ASP A 27 -20.23 13.27 6.73
N TYR A 28 -19.93 13.72 5.51
CA TYR A 28 -18.85 14.68 5.27
C TYR A 28 -19.29 16.13 5.38
N PHE A 29 -20.49 16.45 4.89
CA PHE A 29 -20.92 17.84 4.72
C PHE A 29 -22.21 18.17 5.45
N ASN A 30 -22.84 17.19 6.11
CA ASN A 30 -24.17 17.33 6.69
C ASN A 30 -25.20 17.82 5.64
N ILE A 31 -25.06 17.36 4.39
CA ILE A 31 -25.96 17.66 3.29
C ILE A 31 -26.92 16.48 3.11
N ASN A 32 -28.22 16.73 3.27
CA ASN A 32 -29.25 15.70 3.16
C ASN A 32 -29.75 15.56 1.71
N ILE A 33 -29.47 14.42 1.09
CA ILE A 33 -30.03 14.03 -0.21
C ILE A 33 -31.17 13.05 0.06
N HIS A 34 -32.40 13.34 -0.39
CA HIS A 34 -33.59 12.52 -0.09
C HIS A 34 -33.66 11.25 -0.94
N ASP A 35 -33.39 11.38 -2.23
CA ASP A 35 -33.35 10.28 -3.18
C ASP A 35 -32.35 10.58 -4.29
N GLY A 36 -31.80 9.54 -4.91
CA GLY A 36 -30.79 9.68 -5.96
C GLY A 36 -30.73 8.47 -6.88
N ARG A 37 -30.28 8.70 -8.11
CA ARG A 37 -30.06 7.67 -9.13
C ARG A 37 -28.81 7.98 -9.94
N VAL A 38 -28.05 6.96 -10.26
CA VAL A 38 -26.89 7.04 -11.13
C VAL A 38 -27.26 6.53 -12.52
N VAL A 39 -26.89 7.31 -13.52
CA VAL A 39 -26.99 6.94 -14.93
C VAL A 39 -25.57 6.85 -15.47
N ASN A 40 -25.23 5.71 -16.08
CA ASN A 40 -23.97 5.52 -16.78
C ASN A 40 -24.15 5.90 -18.25
N LEU A 41 -23.18 6.63 -18.77
CA LEU A 41 -23.16 7.11 -20.15
C LEU A 41 -21.96 6.51 -20.86
N VAL A 42 -22.19 5.90 -22.01
CA VAL A 42 -21.15 5.37 -22.90
C VAL A 42 -21.20 6.14 -24.20
N THR A 43 -20.23 7.04 -24.37
CA THR A 43 -20.04 7.86 -25.57
C THR A 43 -19.18 7.11 -26.57
N ILE A 44 -19.69 6.87 -27.77
CA ILE A 44 -19.01 6.16 -28.85
C ILE A 44 -18.67 7.16 -29.94
N GLU A 45 -17.39 7.35 -30.21
CA GLU A 45 -16.90 8.09 -31.36
C GLU A 45 -16.41 7.09 -32.42
N ALA A 46 -17.32 6.67 -33.30
CA ALA A 46 -17.03 5.80 -34.42
C ALA A 46 -18.09 5.99 -35.51
N GLU A 47 -17.75 5.68 -36.76
CA GLU A 47 -18.75 5.60 -37.82
C GLU A 47 -19.52 4.28 -37.74
N LEU A 48 -20.65 4.27 -37.01
CA LEU A 48 -21.51 3.10 -36.83
C LEU A 48 -22.93 3.37 -37.33
N SER A 49 -23.57 2.35 -37.87
CA SER A 49 -24.99 2.35 -38.22
C SER A 49 -25.87 2.29 -36.98
N PHE A 50 -27.13 2.67 -37.15
CA PHE A 50 -28.10 2.64 -36.05
C PHE A 50 -28.37 1.22 -35.53
N ASP A 51 -28.35 0.22 -36.42
CA ASP A 51 -28.53 -1.19 -36.04
C ASP A 51 -27.33 -1.71 -35.24
N GLU A 52 -26.10 -1.32 -35.60
CA GLU A 52 -24.89 -1.63 -34.80
C GLU A 52 -24.96 -0.99 -33.41
N LEU A 53 -25.35 0.29 -33.32
CA LEU A 53 -25.52 0.97 -32.03
C LEU A 53 -26.60 0.32 -31.16
N ARG A 54 -27.69 -0.16 -31.77
CA ARG A 54 -28.74 -0.91 -31.06
C ARG A 54 -28.21 -2.24 -30.54
N ALA A 55 -27.46 -2.99 -31.35
CA ALA A 55 -26.84 -4.24 -30.92
C ALA A 55 -25.86 -4.01 -29.76
N ILE A 56 -24.99 -2.99 -29.84
CA ILE A 56 -24.09 -2.62 -28.73
C ILE A 56 -24.89 -2.33 -27.45
N LYS A 57 -25.99 -1.56 -27.55
CA LYS A 57 -26.84 -1.27 -26.40
C LYS A 57 -27.42 -2.54 -25.79
N ASP A 58 -28.03 -3.40 -26.60
CA ASP A 58 -28.86 -4.51 -26.14
C ASP A 58 -28.05 -5.75 -25.73
N GLU A 59 -26.90 -5.99 -26.37
CA GLU A 59 -26.09 -7.20 -26.15
C GLU A 59 -24.91 -6.98 -25.20
N ILE A 60 -24.35 -5.76 -25.12
CA ILE A 60 -23.16 -5.47 -24.30
C ILE A 60 -23.53 -4.60 -23.10
N LEU A 61 -24.15 -3.44 -23.34
CA LEU A 61 -24.22 -2.39 -22.33
C LEU A 61 -25.42 -2.50 -21.39
N THR A 62 -26.46 -3.23 -21.77
CA THR A 62 -27.69 -3.35 -20.98
C THR A 62 -27.80 -4.74 -20.37
N ASN A 63 -27.85 -4.83 -19.04
CA ASN A 63 -28.36 -6.03 -18.39
C ASN A 63 -29.90 -5.98 -18.35
N PRO A 64 -30.63 -6.77 -19.15
CA PRO A 64 -32.08 -6.64 -19.27
C PRO A 64 -32.84 -7.03 -17.99
N VAL A 65 -32.19 -7.74 -17.06
CA VAL A 65 -32.79 -8.15 -15.78
C VAL A 65 -32.84 -6.97 -14.81
N ILE A 66 -31.78 -6.18 -14.73
CA ILE A 66 -31.61 -5.15 -13.69
C ILE A 66 -31.54 -3.72 -14.20
N GLN A 67 -31.37 -3.50 -15.50
CA GLN A 67 -31.17 -2.17 -16.09
C GLN A 67 -32.22 -1.81 -17.14
N ILE A 68 -32.38 -0.50 -17.33
CA ILE A 68 -33.01 0.14 -18.49
C ILE A 68 -31.93 0.89 -19.27
N SER A 69 -32.14 1.06 -20.57
CA SER A 69 -31.19 1.77 -21.43
C SER A 69 -31.86 2.56 -22.53
N SER A 70 -31.16 3.57 -23.03
CA SER A 70 -31.62 4.42 -24.13
C SER A 70 -30.47 4.79 -25.08
N LEU A 71 -30.79 4.91 -26.37
CA LEU A 71 -29.87 5.31 -27.44
C LEU A 71 -30.27 6.66 -28.07
N GLU A 72 -31.55 7.01 -28.06
CA GLU A 72 -32.06 8.18 -28.79
C GLU A 72 -32.23 9.41 -27.91
N ASN A 73 -32.71 9.22 -26.68
CA ASN A 73 -33.00 10.31 -25.74
C ASN A 73 -32.38 10.00 -24.38
N PRO A 74 -31.98 11.01 -23.59
CA PRO A 74 -31.56 10.77 -22.21
C PRO A 74 -32.63 10.01 -21.42
N LEU A 75 -32.23 9.12 -20.52
CA LEU A 75 -33.15 8.39 -19.66
C LEU A 75 -33.94 9.37 -18.78
N GLU A 76 -35.26 9.22 -18.78
CA GLU A 76 -36.16 10.04 -17.96
C GLU A 76 -36.09 9.62 -16.49
N ILE A 77 -35.09 10.18 -15.80
CA ILE A 77 -34.90 10.06 -14.35
C ILE A 77 -35.38 11.35 -13.69
N GLY A 78 -36.19 11.24 -12.63
CA GLY A 78 -36.62 12.40 -11.84
C GLY A 78 -35.48 12.95 -10.99
N PHE A 79 -35.29 14.27 -10.98
CA PHE A 79 -34.31 14.95 -10.14
C PHE A 79 -34.64 16.43 -9.96
N ASP A 80 -34.13 17.00 -8.87
CA ASP A 80 -34.05 18.46 -8.68
C ASP A 80 -32.72 19.00 -9.23
N TRP A 81 -31.65 18.24 -8.99
CA TRP A 81 -30.29 18.54 -9.42
C TRP A 81 -29.65 17.36 -10.13
N CYS A 82 -28.83 17.66 -11.12
CA CYS A 82 -28.12 16.71 -11.94
C CYS A 82 -26.65 17.09 -12.01
N ILE A 83 -25.77 16.17 -11.58
CA ILE A 83 -24.32 16.31 -11.66
C ILE A 83 -23.82 15.37 -12.74
N TRP A 84 -23.23 15.88 -13.81
CA TRP A 84 -22.50 15.06 -14.78
C TRP A 84 -21.02 15.06 -14.43
N VAL A 85 -20.38 13.90 -14.47
CA VAL A 85 -18.94 13.72 -14.23
C VAL A 85 -18.34 12.88 -15.34
N GLY A 86 -17.27 13.37 -15.97
CA GLY A 86 -16.51 12.65 -16.99
C GLY A 86 -15.01 12.91 -16.90
N PHE A 87 -14.21 12.12 -17.59
CA PHE A 87 -12.76 12.27 -17.60
C PHE A 87 -12.29 13.52 -18.36
N ARG A 88 -11.14 14.06 -17.97
CA ARG A 88 -10.40 15.08 -18.72
C ARG A 88 -9.62 14.44 -19.88
N PRO A 89 -9.29 15.21 -20.93
CA PRO A 89 -8.40 14.75 -22.00
C PRO A 89 -7.10 14.12 -21.50
N GLY A 90 -6.73 12.98 -22.07
CA GLY A 90 -5.46 12.28 -21.77
C GLY A 90 -5.52 11.32 -20.58
N VAL A 91 -6.60 11.33 -19.79
CA VAL A 91 -6.80 10.39 -18.67
C VAL A 91 -7.23 9.03 -19.19
N ARG A 92 -6.71 7.96 -18.58
CA ARG A 92 -7.06 6.58 -18.91
C ARG A 92 -8.48 6.25 -18.45
N ASP A 93 -9.33 5.86 -19.40
CA ASP A 93 -10.68 5.33 -19.13
C ASP A 93 -10.69 3.81 -19.29
N ASN A 94 -10.55 3.08 -18.19
CA ASN A 94 -10.52 1.61 -18.19
C ASN A 94 -11.86 1.01 -18.64
N ALA A 95 -12.98 1.61 -18.22
CA ALA A 95 -14.31 1.14 -18.60
C ALA A 95 -14.58 1.38 -20.10
N GLY A 96 -14.16 2.53 -20.62
CA GLY A 96 -14.22 2.85 -22.05
C GLY A 96 -13.36 1.88 -22.87
N SER A 97 -12.14 1.59 -22.40
CA SER A 97 -11.24 0.62 -23.06
C SER A 97 -11.85 -0.79 -23.09
N THR A 98 -12.42 -1.26 -21.98
CA THR A 98 -13.11 -2.56 -21.91
C THR A 98 -14.34 -2.60 -22.82
N ALA A 99 -15.12 -1.52 -22.86
CA ALA A 99 -16.26 -1.41 -23.77
C ALA A 99 -15.82 -1.45 -25.23
N GLN A 100 -14.68 -0.84 -25.57
CA GLN A 100 -14.13 -0.86 -26.92
C GLN A 100 -13.74 -2.28 -27.35
N GLU A 101 -13.13 -3.07 -26.46
CA GLU A 101 -12.85 -4.49 -26.69
C GLU A 101 -14.15 -5.29 -26.94
N ALA A 102 -15.15 -5.14 -26.08
CA ALA A 102 -16.43 -5.82 -26.23
C ALA A 102 -17.15 -5.46 -27.54
N VAL A 103 -17.11 -4.19 -27.94
CA VAL A 103 -17.69 -3.72 -29.21
C VAL A 103 -16.94 -4.29 -30.41
N LYS A 104 -15.60 -4.32 -30.36
CA LYS A 104 -14.77 -4.95 -31.39
C LYS A 104 -15.14 -6.42 -31.55
N ASP A 105 -15.37 -7.13 -30.46
CA ASP A 105 -15.75 -8.54 -30.48
C ASP A 105 -17.15 -8.78 -31.03
N LEU A 106 -18.12 -7.93 -30.69
CA LEU A 106 -19.47 -8.04 -31.22
C LEU A 106 -19.51 -7.73 -32.73
N LEU A 107 -18.89 -6.63 -33.14
CA LEU A 107 -18.97 -6.15 -34.52
C LEU A 107 -17.93 -6.79 -35.45
N LYS A 108 -16.94 -7.50 -34.90
CA LYS A 108 -15.78 -8.03 -35.62
C LYS A 108 -15.05 -6.95 -36.45
N ARG A 109 -14.92 -5.77 -35.85
CA ARG A 109 -14.32 -4.57 -36.47
C ARG A 109 -13.37 -3.89 -35.49
N ASP A 110 -12.18 -3.56 -35.98
CA ASP A 110 -11.23 -2.70 -35.26
C ASP A 110 -11.64 -1.22 -35.31
N PHE A 111 -11.29 -0.50 -34.25
CA PHE A 111 -11.40 0.96 -34.16
C PHE A 111 -10.27 1.61 -34.95
N ARG A 112 -10.60 2.60 -35.78
CA ARG A 112 -9.60 3.38 -36.55
C ARG A 112 -8.92 4.42 -35.67
N ALA A 113 -7.81 4.97 -36.15
CA ALA A 113 -7.16 6.10 -35.50
C ALA A 113 -8.16 7.26 -35.29
N GLY A 114 -8.31 7.69 -34.05
CA GLY A 114 -9.26 8.73 -33.65
C GLY A 114 -10.69 8.23 -33.37
N GLU A 115 -10.99 6.94 -33.52
CA GLU A 115 -12.22 6.33 -32.97
C GLU A 115 -11.98 5.88 -31.53
N GLY A 116 -13.01 5.88 -30.68
CA GLY A 116 -12.89 5.44 -29.29
C GLY A 116 -14.21 5.40 -28.54
N ILE A 117 -14.19 4.77 -27.36
CA ILE A 117 -15.32 4.75 -26.42
C ILE A 117 -14.91 5.42 -25.11
N TYR A 118 -15.79 6.27 -24.59
CA TYR A 118 -15.58 7.06 -23.40
C TYR A 118 -16.77 6.90 -22.46
N THR A 119 -16.50 6.85 -21.17
CA THR A 119 -17.50 6.69 -20.13
C THR A 119 -17.63 7.95 -19.28
N SER A 120 -18.85 8.20 -18.84
CA SER A 120 -19.16 9.25 -17.88
C SER A 120 -20.38 8.86 -17.05
N LYS A 121 -20.66 9.59 -15.98
CA LYS A 121 -21.80 9.35 -15.12
C LYS A 121 -22.63 10.60 -14.94
N ARG A 122 -23.92 10.40 -14.69
CA ARG A 122 -24.87 11.45 -14.32
C ARG A 122 -25.58 11.05 -13.03
N TYR A 123 -25.38 11.84 -11.99
CA TYR A 123 -25.99 11.68 -10.69
C TYR A 123 -27.23 12.57 -10.62
N CYS A 124 -28.39 11.93 -10.58
CA CYS A 124 -29.70 12.56 -10.53
C CYS A 124 -30.15 12.56 -9.07
N ILE A 125 -30.19 13.71 -8.41
CA ILE A 125 -30.48 13.80 -6.98
C ILE A 125 -31.68 14.72 -6.68
N THR A 126 -32.38 14.41 -5.60
CA THR A 126 -33.53 15.18 -5.09
C THR A 126 -33.29 15.60 -3.65
N GLY A 127 -33.78 16.78 -3.29
CA GLY A 127 -33.59 17.34 -1.96
C GLY A 127 -34.23 18.71 -1.83
N ASN A 128 -35.16 18.86 -0.88
CA ASN A 128 -35.97 20.07 -0.74
C ASN A 128 -35.14 21.32 -0.34
N GLU A 129 -33.97 21.11 0.27
CA GLU A 129 -33.09 22.16 0.79
C GLU A 129 -31.75 22.26 0.02
N LEU A 130 -31.55 21.48 -1.05
CA LEU A 130 -30.29 21.48 -1.79
C LEU A 130 -30.08 22.80 -2.55
N THR A 131 -29.01 23.50 -2.23
CA THR A 131 -28.56 24.69 -2.95
C THR A 131 -27.55 24.31 -4.06
N ARG A 132 -27.31 25.22 -5.02
CA ARG A 132 -26.24 25.03 -6.00
C ARG A 132 -24.87 24.86 -5.34
N GLU A 133 -24.61 25.59 -4.26
CA GLU A 133 -23.34 25.49 -3.52
C GLU A 133 -23.16 24.10 -2.92
N ASP A 134 -24.21 23.53 -2.32
CA ASP A 134 -24.19 22.16 -1.80
C ASP A 134 -23.87 21.14 -2.89
N VAL A 135 -24.50 21.29 -4.06
CA VAL A 135 -24.37 20.37 -5.18
C VAL A 135 -23.01 20.50 -5.88
N GLU A 136 -22.48 21.72 -6.01
CA GLU A 136 -21.11 21.96 -6.50
C GLU A 136 -20.07 21.39 -5.53
N LYS A 137 -20.30 21.52 -4.22
CA LYS A 137 -19.45 20.90 -3.20
C LYS A 137 -19.49 19.38 -3.29
N ILE A 138 -20.67 18.77 -3.41
CA ILE A 138 -20.81 17.33 -3.66
C ILE A 138 -20.05 16.92 -4.94
N ALA A 139 -20.21 17.70 -6.01
CA ALA A 139 -19.56 17.41 -7.29
C ALA A 139 -18.03 17.46 -7.16
N GLY A 140 -17.45 18.56 -6.71
CA GLY A 140 -16.00 18.77 -6.67
C GLY A 140 -15.28 18.05 -5.52
N GLU A 141 -15.99 17.60 -4.49
CA GLU A 141 -15.37 16.98 -3.31
C GLU A 141 -15.72 15.50 -3.12
N LEU A 142 -16.84 14.98 -3.65
CA LEU A 142 -17.22 13.56 -3.48
C LEU A 142 -17.28 12.76 -4.78
N LEU A 143 -17.65 13.39 -5.89
CA LEU A 143 -17.96 12.69 -7.13
C LEU A 143 -16.90 12.84 -8.21
N ALA A 144 -16.32 14.04 -8.31
CA ALA A 144 -15.34 14.38 -9.30
C ALA A 144 -14.02 14.75 -8.63
N ASN A 145 -12.96 14.19 -9.17
CA ASN A 145 -11.62 14.62 -8.88
C ASN A 145 -11.18 15.69 -9.90
N PRO A 146 -10.92 16.94 -9.49
CA PRO A 146 -10.63 18.03 -10.42
C PRO A 146 -9.34 17.82 -11.24
N ILE A 147 -8.42 16.96 -10.81
CA ILE A 147 -7.17 16.66 -11.51
C ILE A 147 -7.43 15.81 -12.76
N ILE A 148 -8.29 14.80 -12.65
CA ILE A 148 -8.51 13.79 -13.71
C ILE A 148 -9.92 13.82 -14.32
N GLN A 149 -10.86 14.47 -13.65
CA GLN A 149 -12.26 14.57 -14.05
C GLN A 149 -12.70 16.03 -14.16
N GLN A 150 -13.81 16.20 -14.85
CA GLN A 150 -14.52 17.45 -15.06
C GLN A 150 -16.01 17.19 -14.84
N TRP A 151 -16.72 18.19 -14.36
CA TRP A 151 -18.14 18.06 -14.07
C TRP A 151 -18.95 19.26 -14.52
N LYS A 152 -20.26 19.07 -14.62
CA LYS A 152 -21.25 20.13 -14.83
C LYS A 152 -22.45 19.90 -13.90
N VAL A 153 -22.98 20.98 -13.32
CA VAL A 153 -24.15 20.95 -12.43
C VAL A 153 -25.33 21.69 -13.04
N PHE A 154 -26.47 21.01 -13.10
CA PHE A 154 -27.72 21.52 -13.65
C PHE A 154 -28.84 21.36 -12.64
N SER A 155 -29.62 22.41 -12.42
CA SER A 155 -30.98 22.27 -11.88
C SER A 155 -31.92 21.71 -12.95
N TYR A 156 -33.05 21.17 -12.54
CA TYR A 156 -34.07 20.68 -13.46
C TYR A 156 -34.54 21.74 -14.49
N ARG A 157 -34.57 23.03 -14.11
CA ARG A 157 -34.92 24.13 -15.02
C ARG A 157 -33.83 24.35 -16.05
N GLU A 158 -32.58 24.47 -15.63
CA GLU A 158 -31.44 24.65 -16.53
C GLU A 158 -31.30 23.47 -17.51
N TRP A 159 -31.53 22.24 -17.05
CA TRP A 159 -31.55 21.05 -17.92
C TRP A 159 -32.60 21.14 -19.04
N LYS A 160 -33.76 21.76 -18.78
CA LYS A 160 -34.78 22.01 -19.81
C LYS A 160 -34.40 23.16 -20.73
N ASP A 161 -33.90 24.26 -20.17
CA ASP A 161 -33.65 25.51 -20.90
C ASP A 161 -32.42 25.41 -21.83
N THR A 162 -31.43 24.60 -21.45
CA THR A 162 -30.22 24.31 -22.27
C THR A 162 -30.49 23.35 -23.43
N GLY A 163 -31.69 22.76 -23.51
CA GLY A 163 -32.04 21.79 -24.54
C GLY A 163 -31.39 20.41 -24.35
N GLU A 164 -30.74 20.14 -23.20
CA GLU A 164 -30.12 18.84 -22.89
C GLU A 164 -31.15 17.68 -22.93
N LYS A 165 -32.41 17.97 -22.58
CA LYS A 165 -33.53 17.02 -22.75
C LYS A 165 -33.93 16.76 -24.21
N SER A 166 -33.64 17.69 -25.12
CA SER A 166 -34.11 17.69 -26.52
C SER A 166 -33.04 17.31 -27.56
N ASN A 167 -31.80 17.12 -27.12
CA ASN A 167 -30.72 16.68 -27.99
C ASN A 167 -30.90 15.19 -28.30
N ASN A 168 -31.35 14.91 -29.53
CA ASN A 168 -31.44 13.56 -30.06
C ASN A 168 -30.02 12.98 -30.11
N ILE A 169 -29.72 12.04 -29.23
CA ILE A 169 -28.38 11.46 -29.01
C ILE A 169 -27.86 10.78 -30.28
N SER A 170 -28.76 10.41 -31.20
CA SER A 170 -28.47 9.77 -32.48
C SER A 170 -28.26 10.73 -33.66
N LYS A 171 -28.38 12.06 -33.50
CA LYS A 171 -27.97 13.01 -34.55
C LYS A 171 -26.46 13.19 -34.55
N ALA A 172 -25.80 12.50 -35.48
CA ALA A 172 -24.40 12.66 -35.84
C ALA A 172 -23.97 14.15 -35.85
N LEU A 173 -23.27 14.59 -34.81
CA LEU A 173 -22.55 15.87 -34.81
C LEU A 173 -21.22 15.66 -35.53
N ASP A 174 -20.87 16.58 -36.43
CA ASP A 174 -19.54 16.63 -37.05
C ASP A 174 -18.51 16.97 -35.98
N SER A 175 -17.51 16.09 -35.79
CA SER A 175 -16.46 16.22 -34.77
C SER A 175 -15.65 17.52 -34.92
N SER A 176 -15.64 18.13 -36.10
CA SER A 176 -14.91 19.37 -36.41
C SER A 176 -15.63 20.65 -35.95
N SER A 177 -16.92 20.57 -35.64
CA SER A 177 -17.80 21.74 -35.44
C SER A 177 -17.93 22.21 -33.97
N VAL A 178 -17.25 21.55 -33.01
CA VAL A 178 -17.48 21.77 -31.57
C VAL A 178 -16.16 21.97 -30.79
N LYS A 179 -15.61 23.19 -30.86
CA LYS A 179 -14.29 23.53 -30.29
C LYS A 179 -14.28 23.85 -28.78
N ASN A 180 -15.43 24.13 -28.16
CA ASN A 180 -15.47 24.58 -26.75
C ASN A 180 -16.21 23.58 -25.84
N PHE A 181 -15.59 23.20 -24.72
CA PHE A 181 -16.13 22.23 -23.74
C PHE A 181 -17.46 22.69 -23.13
N ASP A 182 -17.58 24.00 -22.85
CA ASP A 182 -18.78 24.60 -22.25
C ASP A 182 -20.02 24.46 -23.16
N SER A 183 -19.82 24.40 -24.48
CA SER A 183 -20.90 24.28 -25.47
C SER A 183 -21.36 22.85 -25.79
N ARG A 184 -20.74 21.81 -25.20
CA ARG A 184 -21.08 20.40 -25.48
C ARG A 184 -22.28 19.91 -24.65
N PRO A 185 -23.24 19.21 -25.26
CA PRO A 185 -24.27 18.48 -24.54
C PRO A 185 -23.67 17.43 -23.59
N VAL A 186 -24.38 17.17 -22.49
CA VAL A 186 -24.02 16.14 -21.51
C VAL A 186 -23.96 14.77 -22.19
N GLY A 187 -22.86 14.03 -22.00
CA GLY A 187 -22.65 12.72 -22.63
C GLY A 187 -22.12 12.72 -24.08
N LEU A 188 -21.87 13.88 -24.69
CA LEU A 188 -21.23 14.01 -26.02
C LEU A 188 -19.84 14.66 -25.95
N ALA A 189 -19.33 14.91 -24.74
CA ALA A 189 -18.01 15.47 -24.52
C ALA A 189 -16.91 14.40 -24.65
N VAL A 190 -16.24 14.37 -25.80
CA VAL A 190 -15.07 13.51 -26.02
C VAL A 190 -13.78 14.14 -25.44
N PRO A 191 -13.08 13.47 -24.50
CA PRO A 191 -11.85 13.97 -23.88
C PRO A 191 -10.61 13.68 -24.76
N LYS A 192 -10.41 14.44 -25.84
CA LYS A 192 -9.24 14.32 -26.72
C LYS A 192 -8.17 15.36 -26.45
N VAL A 193 -6.90 14.92 -26.44
CA VAL A 193 -5.73 15.80 -26.39
C VAL A 193 -5.58 16.47 -27.75
N MET A 194 -5.41 17.79 -27.75
CA MET A 194 -5.15 18.58 -28.95
C MET A 194 -3.68 18.98 -28.98
N LEU A 195 -3.01 18.67 -30.08
CA LEU A 195 -1.60 19.04 -30.29
C LEU A 195 -1.46 20.55 -30.46
N ASN A 196 -0.63 21.17 -29.62
CA ASN A 196 -0.31 22.59 -29.72
C ASN A 196 1.13 22.84 -30.21
N HIS A 197 1.93 21.78 -30.38
CA HIS A 197 3.32 21.86 -30.85
C HIS A 197 3.71 20.60 -31.65
N VAL A 198 4.89 20.65 -32.27
CA VAL A 198 5.51 19.51 -32.95
C VAL A 198 6.47 18.86 -31.95
N PRO A 199 6.34 17.55 -31.67
CA PRO A 199 7.23 16.82 -30.77
C PRO A 199 8.71 17.02 -31.10
N GLY A 200 9.51 17.27 -30.07
CA GLY A 200 10.93 17.56 -30.21
C GLY A 200 11.75 17.22 -28.98
N PHE A 201 13.00 17.67 -29.03
CA PHE A 201 13.90 17.74 -27.89
C PHE A 201 14.68 19.05 -28.00
N ASP A 202 14.97 19.66 -26.86
CA ASP A 202 15.72 20.91 -26.78
C ASP A 202 17.17 20.68 -26.35
N THR A 203 18.06 21.58 -26.78
CA THR A 203 19.43 21.66 -26.25
C THR A 203 19.47 22.60 -25.05
N ILE A 204 20.17 22.19 -24.00
CA ILE A 204 20.24 22.88 -22.72
C ILE A 204 21.59 23.58 -22.57
N ASN A 205 21.56 24.87 -22.24
CA ASN A 205 22.76 25.65 -22.00
C ASN A 205 23.32 25.38 -20.59
N ILE A 206 24.53 24.84 -20.51
CA ILE A 206 25.26 24.55 -19.27
C ILE A 206 26.46 25.49 -19.04
N GLU A 207 26.35 26.76 -19.44
CA GLU A 207 27.44 27.76 -19.33
C GLU A 207 28.02 27.92 -17.92
N SER A 208 27.20 27.72 -16.87
CA SER A 208 27.62 27.82 -15.47
C SER A 208 26.79 26.89 -14.57
N ASP A 209 27.32 26.58 -13.39
CA ASP A 209 26.60 25.79 -12.38
C ASP A 209 25.29 26.50 -11.95
N GLN A 210 25.30 27.84 -11.90
CA GLN A 210 24.11 28.65 -11.60
C GLN A 210 23.05 28.57 -12.70
N ALA A 211 23.47 28.52 -13.97
CA ALA A 211 22.54 28.33 -15.09
C ALA A 211 21.88 26.95 -15.02
N LEU A 212 22.65 25.89 -14.77
CA LEU A 212 22.11 24.54 -14.63
C LEU A 212 21.22 24.39 -13.38
N GLN A 213 21.56 25.03 -12.25
CA GLN A 213 20.69 25.08 -11.07
C GLN A 213 19.36 25.78 -11.38
N LYS A 214 19.40 26.88 -12.13
CA LYS A 214 18.18 27.59 -12.55
C LYS A 214 17.30 26.70 -13.43
N ILE A 215 17.89 26.01 -14.40
CA ILE A 215 17.17 25.04 -15.25
C ILE A 215 16.57 23.91 -14.40
N SER A 216 17.32 23.38 -13.44
CA SER A 216 16.82 22.37 -12.50
C SER A 216 15.57 22.85 -11.75
N ASN A 217 15.56 24.11 -11.31
CA ASN A 217 14.42 24.68 -10.61
C ASN A 217 13.23 24.96 -11.56
N GLU A 218 13.49 25.47 -12.76
CA GLU A 218 12.45 25.79 -13.76
C GLU A 218 11.78 24.53 -14.32
N ARG A 219 12.51 23.42 -14.40
CA ARG A 219 12.03 22.13 -14.93
C ARG A 219 11.71 21.09 -13.84
N ASN A 220 11.81 21.44 -12.56
CA ASN A 220 11.59 20.52 -11.43
C ASN A 220 12.46 19.23 -11.47
N LEU A 221 13.71 19.36 -11.90
CA LEU A 221 14.67 18.24 -11.96
C LEU A 221 15.21 17.83 -10.58
N ALA A 222 14.99 18.65 -9.55
CA ALA A 222 15.45 18.42 -8.18
C ALA A 222 16.94 18.00 -8.07
N LEU A 223 17.82 18.52 -8.95
CA LEU A 223 19.24 18.18 -8.92
C LEU A 223 19.88 18.68 -7.62
N ASN A 224 20.64 17.81 -6.95
CA ASN A 224 21.40 18.22 -5.78
C ASN A 224 22.47 19.24 -6.20
N PRO A 225 22.63 20.36 -5.48
CA PRO A 225 23.66 21.35 -5.79
C PRO A 225 25.09 20.78 -5.88
N ARG A 226 25.38 19.70 -5.14
CA ARG A 226 26.68 19.01 -5.19
C ARG A 226 26.86 18.15 -6.45
N ASP A 227 25.78 17.74 -7.10
CA ASP A 227 25.80 16.90 -8.32
C ASP A 227 25.99 17.74 -9.58
N ILE A 228 25.53 19.00 -9.57
CA ILE A 228 25.57 19.93 -10.71
C ILE A 228 26.97 20.09 -11.33
N PRO A 229 28.06 20.31 -10.55
CA PRO A 229 29.40 20.43 -11.10
C PRO A 229 29.87 19.17 -11.84
N VAL A 230 29.48 17.98 -11.35
CA VAL A 230 29.83 16.68 -11.94
C VAL A 230 29.14 16.51 -13.29
N ILE A 231 27.83 16.76 -13.34
CA ILE A 231 27.02 16.69 -14.57
C ILE A 231 27.60 17.64 -15.62
N ARG A 232 27.90 18.87 -15.21
CA ARG A 232 28.46 19.87 -16.11
C ARG A 232 29.86 19.47 -16.59
N GLN A 233 30.73 18.99 -15.71
CA GLN A 233 32.07 18.54 -16.09
C GLN A 233 32.03 17.38 -17.09
N TYR A 234 31.09 16.45 -16.95
CA TYR A 234 30.89 15.35 -17.90
C TYR A 234 30.61 15.85 -19.32
N PHE A 235 29.64 16.76 -19.50
CA PHE A 235 29.33 17.31 -20.84
C PHE A 235 30.39 18.28 -21.37
N LEU A 236 31.28 18.78 -20.52
CA LEU A 236 32.42 19.62 -20.91
C LEU A 236 33.66 18.79 -21.28
N ASP A 237 33.68 17.51 -20.96
CA ASP A 237 34.81 16.61 -21.23
C ASP A 237 35.07 16.51 -22.75
N PRO A 238 36.33 16.69 -23.22
CA PRO A 238 36.66 16.64 -24.64
C PRO A 238 36.30 15.32 -25.34
N ASP A 239 36.47 14.19 -24.67
CA ASP A 239 36.23 12.87 -25.25
C ASP A 239 34.72 12.60 -25.36
N VAL A 240 33.96 13.01 -24.33
CA VAL A 240 32.49 12.98 -24.34
C VAL A 240 31.96 13.87 -25.47
N ARG A 241 32.48 15.08 -25.61
CA ARG A 241 32.10 16.01 -26.70
C ARG A 241 32.44 15.46 -28.09
N GLU A 242 33.63 14.91 -28.27
CA GLU A 242 34.00 14.30 -29.55
C GLU A 242 33.06 13.13 -29.89
N SER A 243 32.79 12.27 -28.92
CA SER A 243 31.87 11.15 -29.07
C SER A 243 30.45 11.59 -29.45
N ARG A 244 29.94 12.66 -28.81
CA ARG A 244 28.60 13.23 -29.10
C ARG A 244 28.55 13.90 -30.48
N ASN A 245 29.60 14.63 -30.85
CA ASN A 245 29.67 15.30 -32.16
C ASN A 245 29.60 14.29 -33.32
N ARG A 246 30.15 13.08 -33.16
CA ARG A 246 30.08 12.01 -34.18
C ARG A 246 28.65 11.54 -34.46
N VAL A 247 27.75 11.67 -33.50
CA VAL A 247 26.33 11.30 -33.63
C VAL A 247 25.40 12.52 -33.79
N GLY A 248 25.97 13.70 -34.06
CA GLY A 248 25.22 14.92 -34.37
C GLY A 248 24.72 15.72 -33.17
N LEU A 249 25.24 15.46 -31.96
CA LEU A 249 24.92 16.21 -30.75
C LEU A 249 26.05 17.19 -30.39
N SER A 250 25.70 18.37 -29.89
CA SER A 250 26.62 19.36 -29.33
C SER A 250 26.39 19.52 -27.83
N GLU A 251 25.58 20.50 -27.45
CA GLU A 251 25.13 20.75 -26.08
C GLU A 251 24.31 19.56 -25.54
N PRO A 252 24.21 19.38 -24.21
CA PRO A 252 23.31 18.39 -23.61
C PRO A 252 21.87 18.62 -24.06
N THR A 253 21.12 17.54 -24.24
CA THR A 253 19.69 17.62 -24.52
C THR A 253 18.87 17.58 -23.23
N ASP A 254 17.62 18.01 -23.28
CA ASP A 254 16.65 17.79 -22.20
C ASP A 254 16.47 16.29 -21.88
N VAL A 255 16.41 15.42 -22.89
CA VAL A 255 16.33 13.95 -22.71
C VAL A 255 17.45 13.42 -21.80
N GLU A 256 18.67 13.93 -21.97
CA GLU A 256 19.85 13.50 -21.20
C GLU A 256 19.82 14.03 -19.77
N LEU A 257 19.42 15.29 -19.57
CA LEU A 257 19.32 15.87 -18.23
C LEU A 257 18.15 15.28 -17.44
N GLU A 258 17.03 15.00 -18.08
CA GLU A 258 15.88 14.32 -17.45
C GLU A 258 16.28 12.90 -17.05
N TYR A 259 16.99 12.14 -17.90
CA TYR A 259 17.54 10.82 -17.54
C TYR A 259 18.46 10.90 -16.31
N ILE A 260 19.43 11.82 -16.31
CA ILE A 260 20.36 11.98 -15.19
C ILE A 260 19.61 12.40 -13.91
N SER A 261 18.62 13.30 -14.01
CA SER A 261 17.80 13.74 -12.90
C SER A 261 17.02 12.58 -12.27
N GLN A 262 16.33 11.77 -13.08
CA GLN A 262 15.59 10.61 -12.57
C GLN A 262 16.54 9.62 -11.88
N ALA A 263 17.65 9.29 -12.53
CA ALA A 263 18.61 8.32 -12.01
C ALA A 263 19.40 8.81 -10.78
N ARG A 264 19.48 10.14 -10.55
CA ARG A 264 20.15 10.74 -9.37
C ARG A 264 19.20 11.15 -8.25
N SER A 265 17.88 11.05 -8.46
CA SER A 265 16.89 11.31 -7.42
C SER A 265 17.12 10.44 -6.17
N ASP A 266 16.67 10.92 -5.00
CA ASP A 266 16.79 10.13 -3.77
C ASP A 266 15.95 8.85 -3.84
N HIS A 267 14.79 8.92 -4.49
CA HIS A 267 13.90 7.77 -4.68
C HIS A 267 14.51 6.64 -5.54
N CYS A 268 15.28 6.94 -6.59
CA CYS A 268 15.90 5.90 -7.44
C CYS A 268 17.29 5.48 -6.98
N ASN A 269 18.11 6.40 -6.46
CA ASN A 269 19.49 6.08 -6.08
C ASN A 269 19.70 5.89 -4.57
N HIS A 270 18.69 6.14 -3.74
CA HIS A 270 18.74 5.98 -2.29
C HIS A 270 19.91 6.77 -1.67
N ASN A 271 20.10 8.03 -2.09
CA ASN A 271 21.25 8.85 -1.70
C ASN A 271 21.31 9.05 -0.18
N THR A 272 20.17 9.17 0.49
CA THR A 272 20.07 9.26 1.94
C THR A 272 20.64 8.02 2.62
N PHE A 273 20.17 6.83 2.24
CA PHE A 273 20.65 5.56 2.80
C PHE A 273 22.09 5.23 2.40
N ARG A 274 22.54 5.72 1.25
CA ARG A 274 23.94 5.67 0.81
C ARG A 274 24.80 6.81 1.36
N GLY A 275 24.25 7.71 2.18
CA GLY A 275 24.92 8.87 2.72
C GLY A 275 25.87 8.57 3.89
N LEU A 276 26.67 9.57 4.24
CA LEU A 276 27.59 9.59 5.38
C LEU A 276 26.95 10.33 6.56
N PHE A 277 26.87 9.70 7.72
CA PHE A 277 26.30 10.29 8.93
C PHE A 277 27.37 10.48 10.00
N ASN A 278 27.55 11.73 10.44
CA ASN A 278 28.35 12.06 11.62
C ASN A 278 27.47 11.91 12.86
N TYR A 279 27.45 10.71 13.44
CA TYR A 279 26.63 10.38 14.61
C TYR A 279 27.29 10.85 15.91
N ARG A 280 26.49 11.46 16.79
CA ARG A 280 26.88 11.84 18.14
C ARG A 280 25.73 11.63 19.12
N ASP A 281 25.98 10.90 20.20
CA ASP A 281 25.11 10.84 21.37
C ASP A 281 25.56 11.88 22.39
N ILE A 282 24.69 12.83 22.74
CA ILE A 282 25.07 13.92 23.64
C ILE A 282 25.19 13.49 25.10
N SER A 283 24.61 12.36 25.49
CA SER A 283 24.58 11.88 26.87
C SER A 283 25.76 10.97 27.19
N THR A 284 26.07 10.04 26.30
CA THR A 284 27.17 9.08 26.47
C THR A 284 28.48 9.64 25.94
N GLY A 285 28.42 10.64 25.04
CA GLY A 285 29.58 11.14 24.31
C GLY A 285 30.04 10.23 23.17
N GLU A 286 29.28 9.18 22.84
CA GLU A 286 29.56 8.32 21.69
C GLU A 286 29.61 9.14 20.41
N THR A 287 30.63 8.91 19.59
CA THR A 287 30.70 9.44 18.23
C THR A 287 31.01 8.31 17.25
N ALA A 288 30.38 8.35 16.08
CA ALA A 288 30.60 7.40 15.00
C ALA A 288 30.45 8.08 13.64
N VAL A 289 31.11 7.52 12.61
CA VAL A 289 30.92 7.93 11.22
C VAL A 289 30.32 6.76 10.47
N GLU A 290 29.02 6.83 10.20
CA GLU A 290 28.28 5.80 9.48
C GLU A 290 28.31 6.13 8.00
N LYS A 291 29.19 5.48 7.24
CA LYS A 291 29.46 5.89 5.85
C LYS A 291 28.36 5.53 4.86
N ASN A 292 27.54 4.52 5.13
CA ASN A 292 26.49 4.05 4.22
C ASN A 292 25.57 3.13 5.02
N LEU A 293 24.36 3.60 5.33
CA LEU A 293 23.43 2.87 6.19
C LEU A 293 22.94 1.59 5.49
N PHE A 294 22.60 1.68 4.20
CA PHE A 294 22.18 0.51 3.42
C PHE A 294 23.23 -0.59 3.43
N LYS A 295 24.48 -0.26 3.10
CA LYS A 295 25.57 -1.24 3.06
C LYS A 295 25.82 -1.86 4.44
N THR A 296 25.94 -1.03 5.48
CA THR A 296 26.41 -1.44 6.81
C THR A 296 25.36 -2.23 7.61
N TYR A 297 24.08 -1.87 7.44
CA TYR A 297 22.99 -2.37 8.28
C TYR A 297 21.98 -3.25 7.55
N ILE A 298 21.95 -3.23 6.21
CA ILE A 298 21.02 -4.03 5.40
C ILE A 298 21.80 -5.02 4.52
N GLN A 299 22.69 -4.53 3.67
CA GLN A 299 23.39 -5.34 2.65
C GLN A 299 24.33 -6.37 3.29
N GLU A 300 25.30 -5.92 4.10
CA GLU A 300 26.31 -6.80 4.70
C GLU A 300 25.68 -7.87 5.63
N PRO A 301 24.75 -7.54 6.54
CA PRO A 301 24.07 -8.55 7.36
C PRO A 301 23.27 -9.56 6.54
N THR A 302 22.55 -9.09 5.52
CA THR A 302 21.74 -9.96 4.66
C THR A 302 22.60 -10.94 3.87
N LEU A 303 23.73 -10.49 3.31
CA LEU A 303 24.65 -11.37 2.59
C LEU A 303 25.28 -12.42 3.53
N GLN A 304 25.66 -12.03 4.74
CA GLN A 304 26.15 -12.99 5.74
C GLN A 304 25.10 -14.04 6.11
N LEU A 305 23.85 -13.62 6.34
CA LEU A 305 22.76 -14.54 6.64
C LEU A 305 22.37 -15.42 5.44
N LYS A 306 22.49 -14.91 4.22
CA LYS A 306 22.29 -15.69 2.99
C LYS A 306 23.30 -16.84 2.91
N ASP A 307 24.57 -16.59 3.24
CA ASP A 307 25.60 -17.64 3.23
C ASP A 307 25.34 -18.74 4.28
N GLU A 308 24.61 -18.43 5.34
CA GLU A 308 24.21 -19.38 6.39
C GLU A 308 22.86 -20.08 6.10
N LYS A 309 22.05 -19.57 5.17
CA LYS A 309 20.67 -20.00 4.93
C LYS A 309 20.44 -20.36 3.48
N GLU A 310 20.61 -21.64 3.15
CA GLU A 310 20.45 -22.19 1.79
C GLU A 310 19.08 -21.90 1.15
N TRP A 311 18.04 -21.66 1.96
CA TRP A 311 16.72 -21.30 1.43
C TRP A 311 16.66 -19.88 0.86
N VAL A 312 17.63 -19.00 1.17
CA VAL A 312 17.72 -17.65 0.59
C VAL A 312 18.37 -17.76 -0.78
N VAL A 313 17.57 -17.63 -1.84
CA VAL A 313 18.01 -17.89 -3.21
C VAL A 313 18.65 -16.64 -3.82
N SER A 314 17.97 -15.49 -3.75
CA SER A 314 18.37 -14.25 -4.42
C SER A 314 17.91 -13.03 -3.63
N VAL A 315 18.78 -12.02 -3.45
CA VAL A 315 18.51 -10.78 -2.68
C VAL A 315 19.41 -9.64 -3.18
N LEU A 316 19.00 -8.39 -2.95
CA LEU A 316 19.82 -7.17 -3.09
C LEU A 316 20.29 -6.80 -4.52
N TRP A 317 19.74 -7.40 -5.57
CA TRP A 317 20.12 -7.07 -6.95
C TRP A 317 18.96 -7.02 -7.96
N ASP A 318 17.81 -7.58 -7.62
CA ASP A 318 16.63 -7.69 -8.49
C ASP A 318 15.44 -6.96 -7.84
N ASN A 319 14.31 -6.85 -8.55
CA ASN A 319 13.07 -6.17 -8.12
C ASN A 319 12.50 -6.71 -6.80
N ALA A 320 12.81 -7.95 -6.44
CA ALA A 320 12.34 -8.59 -5.22
C ALA A 320 13.32 -9.64 -4.70
N GLY A 321 13.12 -10.04 -3.44
CA GLY A 321 13.86 -11.15 -2.84
C GLY A 321 13.21 -12.49 -3.11
N VAL A 322 14.04 -13.53 -3.27
CA VAL A 322 13.62 -14.89 -3.60
C VAL A 322 14.02 -15.85 -2.48
N GLY A 323 13.03 -16.57 -1.93
CA GLY A 323 13.20 -17.65 -0.98
C GLY A 323 12.76 -19.00 -1.55
N ARG A 324 13.32 -20.09 -1.06
CA ARG A 324 12.96 -21.47 -1.43
C ARG A 324 11.63 -21.84 -0.78
N PHE A 325 10.66 -22.30 -1.56
CA PHE A 325 9.41 -22.87 -1.04
C PHE A 325 9.54 -24.40 -0.89
N ASP A 326 10.02 -25.07 -1.93
CA ASP A 326 10.34 -26.50 -1.96
C ASP A 326 11.43 -26.80 -3.00
N GLY A 327 11.72 -28.07 -3.28
CA GLY A 327 12.74 -28.45 -4.27
C GLY A 327 12.45 -27.95 -5.69
N GLU A 328 11.18 -27.73 -6.03
CA GLU A 328 10.72 -27.40 -7.37
C GLU A 328 10.33 -25.93 -7.52
N ASN A 329 10.06 -25.21 -6.43
CA ASN A 329 9.50 -23.86 -6.43
C ASN A 329 10.23 -22.90 -5.47
N ASN A 330 10.28 -21.64 -5.87
CA ASN A 330 10.70 -20.50 -5.06
C ASN A 330 9.51 -19.55 -4.85
N TYR A 331 9.47 -18.87 -3.70
CA TYR A 331 8.59 -17.74 -3.47
C TYR A 331 9.36 -16.42 -3.60
N VAL A 332 8.63 -15.37 -3.93
CA VAL A 332 9.16 -14.01 -4.12
C VAL A 332 8.42 -13.07 -3.18
N ILE A 333 9.13 -12.11 -2.56
CA ILE A 333 8.51 -11.06 -1.74
C ILE A 333 9.14 -9.69 -2.03
N THR A 334 8.29 -8.68 -2.12
CA THR A 334 8.70 -7.27 -2.17
C THR A 334 7.64 -6.35 -1.56
N GLY A 335 8.07 -5.19 -1.07
CA GLY A 335 7.21 -4.19 -0.47
C GLY A 335 7.57 -2.80 -0.97
N GLU A 336 6.56 -1.99 -1.25
CA GLU A 336 6.69 -0.66 -1.81
C GLU A 336 5.83 0.35 -1.04
N THR A 337 6.06 1.64 -1.30
CA THR A 337 5.25 2.72 -0.75
C THR A 337 4.78 3.67 -1.84
N HIS A 338 3.60 4.26 -1.68
CA HIS A 338 3.02 5.16 -2.68
C HIS A 338 2.44 6.43 -2.05
N ASN A 339 3.23 7.05 -1.17
CA ASN A 339 2.80 8.11 -0.26
C ASN A 339 2.40 9.40 -0.98
N SER A 340 3.32 10.05 -1.69
CA SER A 340 3.07 11.37 -2.30
C SER A 340 1.89 11.36 -3.28
N PRO A 341 1.80 10.39 -4.22
CA PRO A 341 0.68 10.39 -5.16
C PRO A 341 -0.65 10.10 -4.47
N SER A 342 -0.68 9.25 -3.43
CA SER A 342 -1.92 8.99 -2.67
C SER A 342 -2.41 10.20 -1.86
N ASN A 343 -1.52 11.12 -1.50
CA ASN A 343 -1.90 12.37 -0.83
C ASN A 343 -2.40 13.44 -1.81
N MET A 344 -1.89 13.45 -3.04
CA MET A 344 -2.41 14.28 -4.12
C MET A 344 -3.76 13.74 -4.62
N GLU A 345 -3.85 12.41 -4.70
CA GLU A 345 -4.98 11.71 -5.26
C GLU A 345 -5.09 10.28 -4.72
N ALA A 346 -6.01 10.11 -3.77
CA ALA A 346 -6.10 8.90 -2.97
C ALA A 346 -6.35 7.62 -3.79
N TYR A 347 -7.26 7.67 -4.77
CA TYR A 347 -7.62 6.48 -5.54
C TYR A 347 -6.52 6.07 -6.52
N GLY A 348 -6.12 6.99 -7.40
CA GLY A 348 -5.09 6.83 -8.42
C GLY A 348 -3.75 6.48 -7.81
N GLY A 349 -3.33 7.19 -6.77
CA GLY A 349 -2.07 6.88 -6.06
C GLY A 349 -2.07 5.48 -5.43
N ALA A 350 -3.19 5.05 -4.82
CA ALA A 350 -3.25 3.75 -4.19
C ALA A 350 -3.36 2.59 -5.20
N ILE A 351 -4.14 2.75 -6.28
CA ILE A 351 -4.25 1.72 -7.31
C ILE A 351 -2.91 1.52 -8.01
N THR A 352 -2.19 2.58 -8.36
CA THR A 352 -0.85 2.46 -8.96
C THR A 352 0.18 1.91 -7.99
N GLY A 353 0.02 2.16 -6.69
CA GLY A 353 0.79 1.48 -5.64
C GLY A 353 0.64 -0.04 -5.72
N ILE A 354 -0.59 -0.56 -5.59
CA ILE A 354 -0.81 -2.01 -5.54
C ILE A 354 -0.48 -2.70 -6.87
N VAL A 355 -0.84 -2.12 -8.02
CA VAL A 355 -0.48 -2.72 -9.31
C VAL A 355 1.01 -2.51 -9.64
N GLY A 356 1.65 -1.47 -9.08
CA GLY A 356 3.09 -1.24 -9.18
C GLY A 356 3.87 -2.37 -8.52
N VAL A 357 3.61 -2.62 -7.23
CA VAL A 357 4.28 -3.69 -6.47
C VAL A 357 3.99 -5.08 -7.04
N TYR A 358 2.88 -5.27 -7.74
CA TYR A 358 2.62 -6.51 -8.46
C TYR A 358 3.54 -6.72 -9.67
N ARG A 359 4.06 -5.67 -10.30
CA ARG A 359 5.03 -5.84 -11.40
C ARG A 359 6.39 -6.30 -10.93
N ASP A 360 6.77 -6.03 -9.68
CA ASP A 360 8.07 -6.45 -9.16
C ASP A 360 8.25 -7.98 -9.16
N PRO A 361 7.30 -8.81 -8.64
CA PRO A 361 7.37 -10.25 -8.82
C PRO A 361 7.27 -10.72 -10.29
N LEU A 362 6.65 -9.94 -11.19
CA LEU A 362 6.65 -10.24 -12.63
C LEU A 362 8.03 -9.99 -13.26
N GLY A 363 8.77 -8.99 -12.75
CA GLY A 363 10.13 -8.63 -13.18
C GLY A 363 11.24 -9.39 -12.47
N THR A 364 10.94 -10.13 -11.40
CA THR A 364 11.96 -10.86 -10.62
C THR A 364 12.38 -12.14 -11.33
N GLY A 365 13.69 -12.30 -11.57
CA GLY A 365 14.25 -13.38 -12.38
C GLY A 365 13.57 -13.45 -13.75
N LEU A 366 13.04 -14.62 -14.10
CA LEU A 366 12.26 -14.82 -15.33
C LEU A 366 10.74 -14.66 -15.12
N GLY A 367 10.33 -14.11 -13.98
CA GLY A 367 8.95 -13.78 -13.65
C GLY A 367 8.22 -14.84 -12.81
N SER A 368 7.33 -14.36 -11.93
CA SER A 368 6.59 -15.17 -10.98
C SER A 368 5.06 -15.00 -11.09
N ARG A 369 4.32 -16.02 -10.63
CA ARG A 369 2.87 -15.95 -10.50
C ARG A 369 2.52 -15.26 -9.18
N LEU A 370 1.78 -14.17 -9.22
CA LEU A 370 1.27 -13.47 -8.05
C LEU A 370 0.33 -14.37 -7.22
N ILE A 371 0.56 -14.43 -5.92
CA ILE A 371 -0.20 -15.27 -4.98
C ILE A 371 -0.80 -14.47 -3.81
N MET A 372 -0.32 -13.26 -3.54
CA MET A 372 -0.79 -12.44 -2.42
C MET A 372 -0.48 -10.96 -2.62
N GLY A 373 -1.41 -10.09 -2.19
CA GLY A 373 -1.16 -8.70 -1.83
C GLY A 373 -1.35 -8.45 -0.33
N SER A 374 -0.77 -7.36 0.18
CA SER A 374 -1.07 -6.80 1.51
C SER A 374 -1.07 -5.27 1.47
N TYR A 375 -1.61 -4.65 2.53
CA TYR A 375 -1.66 -3.19 2.66
C TYR A 375 -1.25 -2.71 4.06
N GLY A 376 -0.65 -1.54 4.16
CA GLY A 376 -0.42 -0.83 5.42
C GLY A 376 -0.74 0.64 5.25
N PHE A 377 -1.63 1.19 6.08
CA PHE A 377 -2.06 2.59 5.97
C PHE A 377 -1.78 3.35 7.27
N CYS A 378 -1.14 4.51 7.16
CA CYS A 378 -1.04 5.46 8.27
C CYS A 378 -1.69 6.78 7.87
N VAL A 379 -2.77 7.16 8.54
CA VAL A 379 -3.60 8.32 8.18
C VAL A 379 -3.89 9.19 9.41
N GLY A 380 -4.30 10.44 9.19
CA GLY A 380 -4.82 11.30 10.27
C GLY A 380 -6.13 10.76 10.86
N ASP A 381 -6.60 11.35 11.95
CA ASP A 381 -7.90 10.98 12.52
C ASP A 381 -9.03 11.12 11.47
N ILE A 382 -9.77 10.04 11.20
CA ILE A 382 -10.91 10.05 10.26
C ILE A 382 -12.10 10.88 10.76
N ASN A 383 -12.07 11.30 12.01
CA ASN A 383 -13.04 12.21 12.63
C ASN A 383 -12.45 13.62 12.87
N TYR A 384 -11.31 13.94 12.25
CA TYR A 384 -10.60 15.19 12.47
C TYR A 384 -11.48 16.41 12.23
N ASN A 385 -11.64 17.25 13.26
CA ASN A 385 -12.38 18.52 13.19
C ASN A 385 -11.53 19.73 13.63
N GLY A 386 -10.21 19.54 13.69
CA GLY A 386 -9.27 20.54 14.17
C GLY A 386 -9.02 21.70 13.19
N PRO A 387 -8.15 22.65 13.57
CA PRO A 387 -7.96 23.88 12.82
C PRO A 387 -7.05 23.75 11.58
N LEU A 388 -6.31 22.64 11.43
CA LEU A 388 -5.42 22.43 10.29
C LEU A 388 -6.20 21.87 9.10
N LYS A 389 -5.90 22.37 7.90
CA LYS A 389 -6.54 21.93 6.66
C LYS A 389 -5.56 21.09 5.84
N ALA A 390 -5.78 19.78 5.88
CA ALA A 390 -5.16 18.85 4.94
C ALA A 390 -5.77 19.02 3.53
N PRO A 391 -5.02 18.76 2.44
CA PRO A 391 -5.56 18.80 1.07
C PRO A 391 -6.80 17.91 0.88
N LEU A 392 -6.76 16.72 1.46
CA LEU A 392 -7.91 15.82 1.59
C LEU A 392 -8.17 15.56 3.07
N HIS A 393 -9.42 15.62 3.48
CA HIS A 393 -9.82 15.20 4.83
C HIS A 393 -9.40 13.74 5.07
N PRO A 394 -8.82 13.36 6.23
CA PRO A 394 -8.26 12.02 6.44
C PRO A 394 -9.22 10.87 6.10
N ARG A 395 -10.51 11.02 6.41
CA ARG A 395 -11.55 10.04 6.04
C ARG A 395 -11.74 9.90 4.52
N ARG A 396 -11.75 11.01 3.78
CA ARG A 396 -11.86 10.99 2.31
C ARG A 396 -10.62 10.38 1.66
N LEU A 397 -9.44 10.69 2.22
CA LEU A 397 -8.18 10.10 1.79
C LEU A 397 -8.21 8.57 2.00
N LEU A 398 -8.61 8.10 3.18
CA LEU A 398 -8.67 6.67 3.48
C LEU A 398 -9.68 5.94 2.58
N ASP A 399 -10.88 6.49 2.37
CA ASP A 399 -11.87 5.93 1.45
C ASP A 399 -11.29 5.71 0.04
N GLY A 400 -10.60 6.72 -0.51
CA GLY A 400 -9.98 6.63 -1.83
C GLY A 400 -8.83 5.62 -1.87
N VAL A 401 -7.98 5.57 -0.84
CA VAL A 401 -6.88 4.60 -0.75
C VAL A 401 -7.41 3.17 -0.70
N VAL A 402 -8.43 2.91 0.13
CA VAL A 402 -9.09 1.60 0.23
C VAL A 402 -9.71 1.20 -1.11
N GLU A 403 -10.39 2.14 -1.79
CA GLU A 403 -10.97 1.89 -3.10
C GLU A 403 -9.92 1.57 -4.17
N GLY A 404 -8.80 2.29 -4.19
CA GLY A 404 -7.70 2.05 -5.13
C GLY A 404 -7.04 0.68 -4.93
N VAL A 405 -6.73 0.30 -3.68
CA VAL A 405 -6.16 -1.02 -3.38
C VAL A 405 -7.15 -2.15 -3.70
N LYS A 406 -8.43 -1.95 -3.39
CA LYS A 406 -9.51 -2.90 -3.72
C LYS A 406 -9.58 -3.16 -5.21
N ASP A 407 -9.65 -2.10 -6.00
CA ASP A 407 -9.80 -2.23 -7.43
C ASP A 407 -8.56 -2.82 -8.08
N GLY A 408 -7.36 -2.45 -7.61
CA GLY A 408 -6.11 -3.04 -8.07
C GLY A 408 -5.98 -4.54 -7.74
N GLY A 409 -6.21 -4.93 -6.49
CA GLY A 409 -6.13 -6.33 -6.05
C GLY A 409 -7.21 -7.22 -6.66
N ASN A 410 -8.48 -6.85 -6.47
CA ASN A 410 -9.61 -7.70 -6.86
C ASN A 410 -9.69 -7.90 -8.38
N LYS A 411 -9.49 -6.83 -9.17
CA LYS A 411 -9.55 -6.92 -10.64
C LYS A 411 -8.33 -7.64 -11.23
N SER A 412 -7.19 -7.63 -10.53
CA SER A 412 -6.01 -8.44 -10.91
C SER A 412 -6.19 -9.93 -10.58
N GLY A 413 -7.18 -10.30 -9.76
CA GLY A 413 -7.34 -11.68 -9.29
C GLY A 413 -6.23 -12.12 -8.32
N VAL A 414 -5.71 -11.19 -7.52
CA VAL A 414 -4.70 -11.43 -6.49
C VAL A 414 -5.33 -11.17 -5.12
N PRO A 415 -5.33 -12.15 -4.19
CA PRO A 415 -5.99 -11.98 -2.91
C PRO A 415 -5.18 -11.04 -2.01
N THR A 416 -5.83 -10.04 -1.41
CA THR A 416 -5.23 -9.18 -0.38
C THR A 416 -5.51 -9.79 0.98
N THR A 417 -4.53 -10.50 1.54
CA THR A 417 -4.78 -11.44 2.66
C THR A 417 -4.42 -10.91 4.04
N PHE A 418 -3.77 -9.75 4.12
CA PHE A 418 -3.35 -9.16 5.39
C PHE A 418 -3.20 -7.65 5.27
N GLY A 419 -3.37 -6.93 6.37
CA GLY A 419 -3.03 -5.52 6.41
C GLY A 419 -3.25 -4.85 7.76
N GLN A 420 -2.73 -3.63 7.88
CA GLN A 420 -2.84 -2.81 9.10
C GLN A 420 -3.21 -1.37 8.75
N THR A 421 -3.95 -0.72 9.65
CA THR A 421 -4.29 0.70 9.52
C THR A 421 -4.12 1.39 10.86
N LEU A 422 -3.38 2.49 10.86
CA LEU A 422 -3.05 3.28 12.03
C LEU A 422 -3.47 4.73 11.85
N PHE A 423 -3.86 5.35 12.95
CA PHE A 423 -4.39 6.71 13.01
C PHE A 423 -3.53 7.58 13.94
N ASN A 424 -2.98 8.66 13.39
CA ASN A 424 -2.28 9.71 14.14
C ASN A 424 -2.25 11.02 13.35
N ASP A 425 -2.45 12.15 14.05
CA ASP A 425 -2.47 13.47 13.41
C ASP A 425 -1.14 13.86 12.74
N GLY A 426 -0.01 13.25 13.11
CA GLY A 426 1.27 13.41 12.40
C GLY A 426 1.20 13.00 10.93
N TYR A 427 0.29 12.09 10.56
CA TYR A 427 0.07 11.66 9.18
C TYR A 427 -0.86 12.59 8.38
N MET A 428 -1.33 13.71 8.97
CA MET A 428 -2.10 14.71 8.22
C MET A 428 -1.26 15.49 7.22
N GLY A 429 0.05 15.66 7.48
CA GLY A 429 0.96 16.31 6.53
C GLY A 429 1.18 15.44 5.28
N LYS A 430 1.43 14.15 5.50
CA LYS A 430 1.56 13.13 4.46
C LYS A 430 1.15 11.77 5.04
N SER A 431 0.07 11.21 4.53
CA SER A 431 -0.35 9.84 4.84
C SER A 431 0.63 8.83 4.22
N LEU A 432 0.72 7.65 4.83
CA LEU A 432 1.57 6.56 4.36
C LEU A 432 0.73 5.43 3.79
N VAL A 433 1.09 4.97 2.60
CA VAL A 433 0.45 3.87 1.88
C VAL A 433 1.52 2.85 1.52
N PHE A 434 1.55 1.77 2.28
CA PHE A 434 2.41 0.61 2.05
C PHE A 434 1.63 -0.48 1.33
N VAL A 435 2.31 -1.17 0.42
CA VAL A 435 1.79 -2.36 -0.27
C VAL A 435 2.88 -3.42 -0.32
N THR A 436 2.52 -4.69 -0.24
CA THR A 436 3.46 -5.82 -0.34
C THR A 436 2.89 -6.86 -1.28
N ALA A 437 3.74 -7.53 -2.06
CA ALA A 437 3.36 -8.60 -2.96
C ALA A 437 4.14 -9.88 -2.66
N LEU A 438 3.46 -11.02 -2.80
CA LEU A 438 4.11 -12.33 -2.88
C LEU A 438 3.85 -12.97 -4.24
N GLY A 439 4.89 -13.63 -4.76
CA GLY A 439 4.85 -14.45 -5.96
C GLY A 439 5.36 -15.87 -5.72
N ILE A 440 5.08 -16.78 -6.66
CA ILE A 440 5.66 -18.13 -6.73
C ILE A 440 6.20 -18.39 -8.14
N MET A 441 7.39 -18.94 -8.25
CA MET A 441 8.05 -19.28 -9.52
C MET A 441 8.66 -20.68 -9.44
N PRO A 442 8.80 -21.38 -10.58
CA PRO A 442 9.57 -22.63 -10.61
C PRO A 442 11.01 -22.34 -10.18
N SER A 443 11.71 -23.31 -9.62
CA SER A 443 13.12 -23.16 -9.23
C SER A 443 14.05 -23.05 -10.44
N HIS A 444 13.67 -23.73 -11.53
CA HIS A 444 14.39 -23.77 -12.79
C HIS A 444 13.40 -23.63 -13.96
N VAL A 445 13.85 -23.00 -15.04
CA VAL A 445 13.17 -22.92 -16.33
C VAL A 445 14.14 -23.46 -17.37
N ASN A 446 13.74 -24.49 -18.14
CA ASN A 446 14.60 -25.15 -19.13
C ASN A 446 15.99 -25.58 -18.59
N GLY A 447 16.04 -26.00 -17.32
CA GLY A 447 17.27 -26.44 -16.64
C GLY A 447 18.15 -25.31 -16.09
N MET A 448 17.78 -24.04 -16.31
CA MET A 448 18.48 -22.87 -15.77
C MET A 448 17.78 -22.35 -14.51
N PRO A 449 18.49 -21.86 -13.50
CA PRO A 449 17.86 -21.26 -12.33
C PRO A 449 16.99 -20.07 -12.73
N SER A 450 15.72 -20.09 -12.34
CA SER A 450 14.72 -19.10 -12.78
C SER A 450 14.92 -17.70 -12.20
N HIS A 451 15.69 -17.59 -11.11
CA HIS A 451 15.99 -16.34 -10.44
C HIS A 451 17.14 -15.58 -11.11
N GLU A 452 17.86 -16.21 -12.05
CA GLU A 452 18.90 -15.57 -12.83
C GLU A 452 18.28 -14.96 -14.10
N LYS A 453 18.67 -13.73 -14.43
CA LYS A 453 18.28 -13.02 -15.66
C LYS A 453 19.46 -12.20 -16.18
N LYS A 454 19.56 -12.03 -17.49
CA LYS A 454 20.61 -11.20 -18.13
C LYS A 454 20.20 -10.70 -19.51
N THR A 455 20.73 -9.54 -19.88
CA THR A 455 20.69 -9.02 -21.25
C THR A 455 22.01 -9.34 -21.96
N GLU A 456 21.95 -9.66 -23.25
CA GLU A 456 23.13 -9.89 -24.10
C GLU A 456 23.16 -8.90 -25.29
N PRO A 457 24.34 -8.48 -25.77
CA PRO A 457 24.43 -7.72 -27.01
C PRO A 457 23.76 -8.47 -28.17
N GLY A 458 22.85 -7.79 -28.87
CA GLY A 458 22.03 -8.36 -29.94
C GLY A 458 20.62 -8.77 -29.51
N ASP A 459 20.33 -8.84 -28.20
CA ASP A 459 18.96 -9.04 -27.72
C ASP A 459 18.09 -7.83 -28.10
N LEU A 460 16.85 -8.11 -28.51
CA LEU A 460 15.86 -7.09 -28.81
C LEU A 460 15.27 -6.55 -27.52
N VAL A 461 15.12 -5.22 -27.44
CA VAL A 461 14.42 -4.54 -26.34
C VAL A 461 12.94 -4.47 -26.72
N VAL A 462 12.11 -5.21 -25.99
CA VAL A 462 10.66 -5.27 -26.21
C VAL A 462 9.95 -4.60 -25.03
N MET A 463 9.08 -3.65 -25.33
CA MET A 463 8.13 -3.10 -24.36
C MET A 463 6.81 -3.86 -24.51
N SER A 464 6.26 -4.37 -23.40
CA SER A 464 4.95 -5.03 -23.38
C SER A 464 4.01 -4.38 -22.38
N GLY A 465 2.73 -4.31 -22.71
CA GLY A 465 1.65 -3.84 -21.83
C GLY A 465 1.08 -2.48 -22.22
N GLY A 466 0.94 -1.57 -21.26
CA GLY A 466 0.28 -0.27 -21.41
C GLY A 466 1.01 0.71 -22.34
N ARG A 467 0.26 1.63 -22.95
CA ARG A 467 0.83 2.70 -23.80
C ARG A 467 1.39 3.87 -23.00
N VAL A 468 2.36 4.57 -23.57
CA VAL A 468 3.02 5.74 -22.97
C VAL A 468 2.19 7.00 -23.14
N GLY A 469 1.94 7.70 -22.03
CA GLY A 469 1.28 9.00 -21.96
C GLY A 469 2.09 9.99 -21.13
N LYS A 470 1.57 11.21 -20.94
CA LYS A 470 2.13 12.23 -20.04
C LYS A 470 1.85 11.93 -18.56
N ASP A 471 1.91 10.66 -18.18
CA ASP A 471 1.45 10.14 -16.89
C ASP A 471 2.59 10.17 -15.87
N GLY A 472 2.36 10.76 -14.68
CA GLY A 472 3.33 10.78 -13.57
C GLY A 472 4.73 11.28 -13.90
N ILE A 473 4.89 12.09 -14.96
CA ILE A 473 6.15 12.77 -15.23
C ILE A 473 6.55 13.57 -14.00
N HIS A 474 7.81 13.43 -13.57
CA HIS A 474 8.36 14.03 -12.35
C HIS A 474 7.78 13.47 -11.04
N GLY A 475 7.15 12.28 -11.06
CA GLY A 475 6.63 11.61 -9.86
C GLY A 475 7.72 11.24 -8.86
N VAL A 476 8.85 10.71 -9.34
CA VAL A 476 10.06 10.40 -8.57
C VAL A 476 10.71 11.64 -7.95
N THR A 477 10.81 12.75 -8.69
CA THR A 477 11.38 14.00 -8.16
C THR A 477 10.43 14.65 -7.15
N ALA A 478 9.12 14.68 -7.41
CA ALA A 478 8.12 15.15 -6.44
C ALA A 478 8.08 14.33 -5.15
N SER A 479 8.37 13.03 -5.23
CA SER A 479 8.46 12.15 -4.05
C SER A 479 9.74 12.33 -3.24
N SER A 480 10.75 12.99 -3.82
CA SER A 480 12.01 13.35 -3.15
C SER A 480 11.93 14.72 -2.44
N GLU A 481 10.73 15.30 -2.30
CA GLU A 481 10.49 16.60 -1.67
C GLU A 481 9.34 16.57 -0.63
N VAL A 482 9.30 17.58 0.23
CA VAL A 482 8.22 17.83 1.19
C VAL A 482 6.95 18.25 0.46
N LEU A 483 5.78 17.73 0.88
CA LEU A 483 4.52 18.05 0.23
C LEU A 483 4.09 19.49 0.52
N SER A 484 3.76 20.25 -0.54
CA SER A 484 3.30 21.63 -0.45
C SER A 484 2.32 21.98 -1.57
N GLU A 485 1.70 23.16 -1.50
CA GLU A 485 0.83 23.70 -2.55
C GLU A 485 1.52 23.87 -3.92
N ASN A 486 2.87 23.94 -3.93
CA ASN A 486 3.66 24.09 -5.15
C ASN A 486 4.16 22.76 -5.71
N THR A 487 3.93 21.64 -5.01
CA THR A 487 4.35 20.32 -5.50
C THR A 487 3.51 20.00 -6.76
N PRO A 488 4.13 19.80 -7.94
CA PRO A 488 3.39 19.54 -9.16
C PRO A 488 2.53 18.29 -8.97
N ALA A 489 1.23 18.37 -9.27
CA ALA A 489 0.33 17.23 -9.12
C ALA A 489 0.65 16.06 -10.08
N GLY A 490 1.56 16.27 -11.05
CA GLY A 490 1.68 15.44 -12.26
C GLY A 490 0.34 15.30 -12.97
N HIS A 491 0.27 14.60 -14.10
CA HIS A 491 -1.00 13.98 -14.46
C HIS A 491 -1.12 12.71 -13.62
N VAL A 492 -1.95 12.76 -12.57
CA VAL A 492 -2.23 11.61 -11.71
C VAL A 492 -2.73 10.47 -12.57
N GLN A 493 -2.14 9.30 -12.32
CA GLN A 493 -2.31 8.10 -13.11
C GLN A 493 -3.46 7.24 -12.57
N ILE A 494 -4.11 6.50 -13.47
CA ILE A 494 -5.08 5.46 -13.10
C ILE A 494 -4.51 4.14 -13.61
N GLY A 495 -4.24 3.21 -12.70
CA GLY A 495 -3.80 1.86 -13.06
C GLY A 495 -4.89 1.07 -13.79
N ASP A 496 -4.49 0.13 -14.62
CA ASP A 496 -5.33 -0.77 -15.43
C ASP A 496 -5.07 -2.26 -15.09
N PRO A 497 -5.69 -2.78 -14.02
CA PRO A 497 -5.50 -4.16 -13.57
C PRO A 497 -5.76 -5.22 -14.65
N TYR A 498 -6.65 -4.95 -15.62
CA TYR A 498 -6.96 -5.91 -16.68
C TYR A 498 -5.80 -6.05 -17.67
N THR A 499 -5.20 -4.93 -18.08
CA THR A 499 -3.98 -4.94 -18.92
C THR A 499 -2.85 -5.67 -18.20
N GLN A 500 -2.65 -5.40 -16.91
CA GLN A 500 -1.66 -6.13 -16.12
C GLN A 500 -1.96 -7.63 -16.05
N LYS A 501 -3.22 -8.03 -15.87
CA LYS A 501 -3.61 -9.44 -15.78
C LYS A 501 -3.36 -10.19 -17.09
N LYS A 502 -3.76 -9.62 -18.23
CA LYS A 502 -3.48 -10.21 -19.56
C LYS A 502 -1.97 -10.38 -19.78
N MET A 503 -1.20 -9.34 -19.46
CA MET A 503 0.27 -9.36 -19.53
C MET A 503 0.87 -10.40 -18.60
N HIS A 504 0.38 -10.52 -17.37
CA HIS A 504 0.86 -11.50 -16.40
C HIS A 504 0.73 -12.93 -16.93
N ASP A 505 -0.46 -13.31 -17.41
CA ASP A 505 -0.70 -14.67 -17.92
C ASP A 505 0.14 -14.99 -19.15
N PHE A 506 0.27 -14.02 -20.06
CA PHE A 506 1.15 -14.09 -21.23
C PHE A 506 2.61 -14.37 -20.82
N LEU A 507 3.15 -13.59 -19.88
CA LEU A 507 4.56 -13.67 -19.49
C LEU A 507 4.92 -14.99 -18.82
N LEU A 508 3.99 -15.58 -18.07
CA LEU A 508 4.21 -16.90 -17.46
C LEU A 508 4.39 -18.00 -18.52
N ILE A 509 3.60 -17.96 -19.60
CA ILE A 509 3.72 -18.92 -20.70
C ILE A 509 5.00 -18.64 -21.50
N ALA A 510 5.29 -17.38 -21.81
CA ALA A 510 6.51 -16.99 -22.51
C ALA A 510 7.78 -17.40 -21.73
N ARG A 511 7.74 -17.32 -20.39
CA ARG A 511 8.79 -17.84 -19.50
C ARG A 511 8.93 -19.34 -19.65
N ASP A 512 7.84 -20.09 -19.52
CA ASP A 512 7.86 -21.55 -19.52
C ASP A 512 8.31 -22.11 -20.89
N GLU A 513 8.06 -21.39 -21.99
CA GLU A 513 8.62 -21.66 -23.31
C GLU A 513 10.08 -21.21 -23.50
N GLY A 514 10.64 -20.42 -22.57
CA GLY A 514 12.02 -19.93 -22.62
C GLY A 514 12.28 -18.82 -23.64
N LEU A 515 11.28 -17.98 -23.91
CA LEU A 515 11.32 -17.00 -25.01
C LEU A 515 12.13 -15.72 -24.70
N PHE A 516 12.44 -15.44 -23.44
CA PHE A 516 13.18 -14.26 -23.02
C PHE A 516 14.22 -14.59 -21.93
N GLY A 517 15.31 -13.82 -21.90
CA GLY A 517 16.40 -13.98 -20.92
C GLY A 517 16.40 -12.94 -19.80
N PHE A 518 15.61 -11.88 -19.95
CA PHE A 518 15.49 -10.79 -18.98
C PHE A 518 14.13 -10.13 -19.07
N ILE A 519 13.62 -9.73 -17.91
CA ILE A 519 12.43 -8.92 -17.75
C ILE A 519 12.61 -7.97 -16.55
N THR A 520 12.06 -6.76 -16.64
CA THR A 520 11.94 -5.84 -15.52
C THR A 520 10.71 -4.95 -15.70
N ASP A 521 10.20 -4.39 -14.61
CA ASP A 521 9.06 -3.48 -14.64
C ASP A 521 9.45 -2.09 -15.17
N ASN A 522 8.45 -1.32 -15.60
CA ASN A 522 8.58 0.12 -15.78
C ASN A 522 7.86 0.83 -14.63
N GLY A 523 8.64 1.28 -13.64
CA GLY A 523 8.17 2.04 -12.49
C GLY A 523 8.60 3.51 -12.54
N GLY A 524 9.19 3.99 -11.45
CA GLY A 524 9.73 5.35 -11.35
C GLY A 524 10.79 5.62 -12.41
N GLY A 525 10.67 6.74 -13.13
CA GLY A 525 11.53 7.06 -14.27
C GLY A 525 11.25 6.25 -15.56
N GLY A 526 10.32 5.30 -15.57
CA GLY A 526 9.79 4.69 -16.78
C GLY A 526 10.80 3.87 -17.61
N LEU A 527 10.84 4.13 -18.92
CA LEU A 527 11.80 3.49 -19.81
C LEU A 527 13.24 3.87 -19.44
N SER A 528 13.44 5.08 -18.94
CA SER A 528 14.77 5.58 -18.58
C SER A 528 15.49 4.77 -17.50
N SER A 529 14.77 4.33 -16.46
CA SER A 529 15.30 3.43 -15.42
C SER A 529 15.40 2.00 -15.95
N SER A 530 14.28 1.41 -16.37
CA SER A 530 14.25 0.00 -16.80
C SER A 530 15.24 -0.36 -17.90
N VAL A 531 15.36 0.47 -18.95
CA VAL A 531 16.32 0.25 -20.05
C VAL A 531 17.72 0.67 -19.61
N GLY A 532 17.88 1.79 -18.90
CA GLY A 532 19.17 2.24 -18.41
C GLY A 532 19.86 1.20 -17.52
N GLU A 533 19.12 0.61 -16.58
CA GLU A 533 19.61 -0.42 -15.67
C GLU A 533 19.93 -1.74 -16.39
N SER A 534 19.04 -2.19 -17.25
CA SER A 534 19.24 -3.43 -18.01
C SER A 534 20.37 -3.30 -19.04
N ALA A 535 20.64 -2.10 -19.56
CA ALA A 535 21.76 -1.82 -20.46
C ALA A 535 23.12 -1.82 -19.73
N MET A 536 23.16 -1.66 -18.41
CA MET A 536 24.41 -1.85 -17.63
C MET A 536 24.92 -3.29 -17.70
N ILE A 537 24.02 -4.27 -17.85
CA ILE A 537 24.38 -5.69 -17.94
C ILE A 537 24.98 -6.02 -19.32
N SER A 538 24.39 -5.50 -20.41
CA SER A 538 24.88 -5.69 -21.78
C SER A 538 26.04 -4.76 -22.14
N ASN A 539 26.24 -3.69 -21.38
CA ASN A 539 27.14 -2.56 -21.64
C ASN A 539 26.74 -1.74 -22.88
N GLY A 540 25.45 -1.46 -23.08
CA GLY A 540 25.00 -0.64 -24.20
C GLY A 540 23.56 -0.90 -24.63
N CYS A 541 22.92 0.10 -25.24
CA CYS A 541 21.66 -0.10 -25.96
C CYS A 541 21.41 1.00 -27.01
N GLU A 542 20.63 0.65 -28.03
CA GLU A 542 20.07 1.56 -29.03
C GLU A 542 18.54 1.49 -28.95
N ILE A 543 17.88 2.62 -28.69
CA ILE A 543 16.41 2.72 -28.50
C ILE A 543 15.81 3.71 -29.50
N TRP A 544 14.69 3.34 -30.13
CA TRP A 544 13.90 4.19 -31.01
C TRP A 544 12.59 4.61 -30.33
N LEU A 545 12.52 5.87 -29.91
CA LEU A 545 11.34 6.43 -29.24
C LEU A 545 10.12 6.53 -30.18
N ASP A 546 10.34 6.66 -31.50
CA ASP A 546 9.25 6.66 -32.49
C ASP A 546 8.53 5.32 -32.62
N LYS A 547 9.12 4.23 -32.11
CA LYS A 547 8.48 2.90 -32.05
C LYS A 547 7.67 2.69 -30.78
N VAL A 548 7.81 3.54 -29.77
CA VAL A 548 7.13 3.38 -28.48
C VAL A 548 5.62 3.61 -28.65
N PRO A 549 4.74 2.68 -28.25
CA PRO A 549 3.30 2.88 -28.36
C PRO A 549 2.82 4.04 -27.46
N LEU A 550 2.19 5.06 -28.06
CA LEU A 550 1.70 6.24 -27.35
C LEU A 550 0.17 6.22 -27.16
N LYS A 551 -0.31 6.75 -26.02
CA LYS A 551 -1.75 6.95 -25.75
C LYS A 551 -2.35 8.03 -26.65
N TYR A 552 -1.56 9.07 -26.93
CA TYR A 552 -1.88 10.16 -27.83
C TYR A 552 -0.57 10.70 -28.41
N ASP A 553 -0.64 11.19 -29.64
CA ASP A 553 0.48 11.89 -30.26
C ASP A 553 0.84 13.15 -29.45
N GLY A 554 2.04 13.69 -29.66
CA GLY A 554 2.41 15.01 -29.13
C GLY A 554 3.39 15.04 -27.97
N LEU A 555 3.81 13.88 -27.48
CA LEU A 555 4.82 13.80 -26.41
C LEU A 555 6.20 14.14 -26.95
N ASP A 556 6.90 15.02 -26.26
CA ASP A 556 8.31 15.29 -26.51
C ASP A 556 9.17 14.07 -26.12
N MET A 557 10.37 13.98 -26.67
CA MET A 557 11.20 12.77 -26.57
C MET A 557 11.56 12.46 -25.12
N TRP A 558 11.80 13.49 -24.31
CA TRP A 558 12.07 13.33 -22.89
C TRP A 558 10.82 12.82 -22.15
N GLU A 559 9.61 13.26 -22.53
CA GLU A 559 8.36 12.81 -21.94
C GLU A 559 8.11 11.33 -22.22
N ILE A 560 8.37 10.86 -23.44
CA ILE A 560 8.27 9.42 -23.78
C ILE A 560 9.24 8.61 -22.93
N TRP A 561 10.47 9.11 -22.77
CA TRP A 561 11.55 8.41 -22.11
C TRP A 561 11.35 8.26 -20.58
N VAL A 562 10.90 9.32 -19.91
CA VAL A 562 10.74 9.34 -18.45
C VAL A 562 9.32 9.09 -17.97
N SER A 563 8.35 8.95 -18.88
CA SER A 563 6.96 8.70 -18.53
C SER A 563 6.81 7.49 -17.61
N GLU A 564 6.03 7.66 -16.55
CA GLU A 564 5.75 6.65 -15.53
C GLU A 564 4.40 5.95 -15.80
N SER A 565 3.89 5.98 -17.05
CA SER A 565 2.66 5.24 -17.42
C SER A 565 2.67 3.80 -16.90
N GLN A 566 1.51 3.30 -16.47
CA GLN A 566 1.42 2.03 -15.76
C GLN A 566 1.30 0.81 -16.69
N GLU A 567 1.38 -0.37 -16.07
CA GLU A 567 1.23 -1.70 -16.69
C GLU A 567 2.22 -2.01 -17.82
N ARG A 568 3.48 -1.62 -17.66
CA ARG A 568 4.52 -1.87 -18.67
C ARG A 568 5.68 -2.70 -18.11
N MET A 569 6.25 -3.55 -18.96
CA MET A 569 7.49 -4.29 -18.71
C MET A 569 8.48 -4.10 -19.87
N THR A 570 9.77 -4.03 -19.55
CA THR A 570 10.90 -4.10 -20.49
C THR A 570 11.45 -5.53 -20.52
N ILE A 571 11.56 -6.12 -21.70
CA ILE A 571 11.89 -7.54 -21.90
C ILE A 571 13.01 -7.68 -22.94
N ALA A 572 14.01 -8.52 -22.65
CA ALA A 572 15.06 -8.87 -23.60
C ALA A 572 14.74 -10.19 -24.31
N VAL A 573 14.48 -10.12 -25.61
CA VAL A 573 14.08 -11.27 -26.44
C VAL A 573 15.13 -11.49 -27.51
N LYS A 574 15.60 -12.73 -27.65
CA LYS A 574 16.54 -13.07 -28.73
C LYS A 574 15.86 -12.97 -30.09
N PRO A 575 16.55 -12.51 -31.15
CA PRO A 575 15.95 -12.41 -32.48
C PRO A 575 15.33 -13.71 -32.99
N GLU A 576 15.86 -14.88 -32.63
CA GLU A 576 15.28 -16.17 -33.02
C GLU A 576 13.93 -16.51 -32.34
N TYR A 577 13.58 -15.85 -31.24
CA TYR A 577 12.36 -16.11 -30.48
C TYR A 577 11.27 -15.05 -30.66
N ILE A 578 11.59 -13.93 -31.31
CA ILE A 578 10.66 -12.79 -31.41
C ILE A 578 9.35 -13.13 -32.10
N ASP A 579 9.37 -13.94 -33.15
CA ASP A 579 8.15 -14.30 -33.89
C ASP A 579 7.18 -15.07 -32.99
N ARG A 580 7.70 -16.04 -32.21
CA ARG A 580 6.89 -16.80 -31.25
C ARG A 580 6.41 -15.92 -30.10
N PHE A 581 7.27 -15.05 -29.60
CA PHE A 581 6.92 -14.10 -28.54
C PHE A 581 5.76 -13.17 -28.96
N MET A 582 5.82 -12.62 -30.18
CA MET A 582 4.80 -11.72 -30.72
C MET A 582 3.50 -12.46 -31.12
N GLU A 583 3.60 -13.72 -31.55
CA GLU A 583 2.43 -14.57 -31.76
C GLU A 583 1.69 -14.79 -30.44
N LEU A 584 2.42 -15.15 -29.39
CA LEU A 584 1.86 -15.42 -28.07
C LEU A 584 1.30 -14.16 -27.41
N SER A 585 1.98 -13.01 -27.53
CA SER A 585 1.45 -11.74 -26.99
C SER A 585 0.12 -11.37 -27.66
N LYS A 586 0.01 -11.58 -28.98
CA LYS A 586 -1.23 -11.36 -29.72
C LYS A 586 -2.35 -12.30 -29.32
N GLU A 587 -2.05 -13.58 -29.04
CA GLU A 587 -3.03 -14.56 -28.54
C GLU A 587 -3.64 -14.13 -27.21
N HIS A 588 -2.83 -13.52 -26.35
CA HIS A 588 -3.24 -12.99 -25.05
C HIS A 588 -3.72 -11.53 -25.08
N GLU A 589 -3.85 -10.93 -26.27
CA GLU A 589 -4.24 -9.53 -26.45
C GLU A 589 -3.34 -8.52 -25.73
N VAL A 590 -2.05 -8.82 -25.64
CA VAL A 590 -1.02 -7.94 -25.06
C VAL A 590 -0.31 -7.18 -26.17
N GLU A 591 -0.27 -5.85 -26.07
CA GLU A 591 0.50 -5.02 -26.99
C GLU A 591 1.99 -5.14 -26.63
N SER A 592 2.77 -5.75 -27.53
CA SER A 592 4.23 -5.86 -27.43
C SER A 592 4.87 -5.22 -28.64
N THR A 593 5.94 -4.44 -28.42
CA THR A 593 6.63 -3.73 -29.50
C THR A 593 8.15 -3.78 -29.30
N VAL A 594 8.88 -4.13 -30.36
CA VAL A 594 10.34 -4.00 -30.40
C VAL A 594 10.70 -2.52 -30.50
N ILE A 595 11.26 -1.97 -29.43
CA ILE A 595 11.64 -0.55 -29.33
C ILE A 595 13.14 -0.32 -29.47
N GLY A 596 13.95 -1.37 -29.47
CA GLY A 596 15.40 -1.22 -29.37
C GLY A 596 16.20 -2.51 -29.52
N THR A 597 17.50 -2.41 -29.31
CA THR A 597 18.44 -3.54 -29.27
C THR A 597 19.53 -3.26 -28.24
N TYR A 598 19.88 -4.25 -27.43
CA TYR A 598 21.03 -4.16 -26.52
C TYR A 598 22.35 -4.26 -27.31
N THR A 599 23.36 -3.51 -26.89
CA THR A 599 24.68 -3.43 -27.53
C THR A 599 25.78 -3.54 -26.46
N ASP A 600 27.04 -3.60 -26.88
CA ASP A 600 28.23 -3.54 -26.01
C ASP A 600 29.03 -2.22 -26.19
N SER A 601 28.38 -1.19 -26.75
CA SER A 601 28.98 0.08 -27.16
C SER A 601 29.50 0.97 -26.03
N GLY A 602 29.13 0.68 -24.78
CA GLY A 602 29.31 1.54 -23.61
C GLY A 602 28.34 2.73 -23.57
N LYS A 603 27.32 2.76 -24.45
CA LYS A 603 26.46 3.93 -24.66
C LYS A 603 24.98 3.61 -24.51
N LEU A 604 24.28 4.53 -23.87
CA LEU A 604 22.83 4.70 -23.97
C LEU A 604 22.56 5.60 -25.18
N HIS A 605 22.16 5.01 -26.30
CA HIS A 605 21.86 5.73 -27.55
C HIS A 605 20.36 5.75 -27.81
N ILE A 606 19.77 6.95 -27.76
CA ILE A 606 18.33 7.15 -27.97
C ILE A 606 18.12 7.91 -29.27
N LEU A 607 17.26 7.39 -30.13
CA LEU A 607 16.88 7.95 -31.42
C LEU A 607 15.38 8.24 -31.49
N TYR A 608 15.02 9.20 -32.33
CA TYR A 608 13.65 9.41 -32.79
C TYR A 608 13.69 9.76 -34.28
N ASN A 609 13.00 8.98 -35.12
CA ASN A 609 13.04 9.10 -36.58
C ASN A 609 14.48 9.16 -37.12
N GLU A 610 15.32 8.21 -36.70
CA GLU A 610 16.75 8.10 -37.04
C GLU A 610 17.65 9.25 -36.55
N LYS A 611 17.11 10.26 -35.86
CA LYS A 611 17.89 11.36 -35.27
C LYS A 611 18.24 11.03 -33.82
N THR A 612 19.51 11.15 -33.46
CA THR A 612 19.97 11.02 -32.07
C THR A 612 19.37 12.13 -31.19
N CYS A 613 18.74 11.72 -30.09
CA CYS A 613 18.17 12.59 -29.06
C CYS A 613 18.95 12.53 -27.74
N ALA A 614 19.63 11.41 -27.46
CA ALA A 614 20.52 11.26 -26.30
C ALA A 614 21.67 10.30 -26.61
N TYR A 615 22.85 10.59 -26.07
CA TYR A 615 24.05 9.76 -26.19
C TYR A 615 24.92 9.88 -24.94
N VAL A 616 24.67 9.00 -23.97
CA VAL A 616 25.25 9.06 -22.61
C VAL A 616 26.10 7.82 -22.34
N ASP A 617 27.23 7.98 -21.66
CA ASP A 617 28.03 6.87 -21.14
C ASP A 617 27.28 6.13 -20.04
N ILE A 618 27.16 4.81 -20.18
CA ILE A 618 26.42 3.99 -19.22
C ILE A 618 27.05 4.05 -17.82
N ASP A 619 28.38 4.20 -17.74
CA ASP A 619 29.12 4.21 -16.48
C ASP A 619 29.15 5.57 -15.75
N LEU A 620 28.50 6.61 -16.30
CA LEU A 620 28.46 7.96 -15.71
C LEU A 620 27.97 7.93 -14.26
N LEU A 621 26.91 7.18 -13.99
CA LEU A 621 26.26 7.13 -12.68
C LEU A 621 27.08 6.36 -11.64
N GLU A 622 28.07 5.55 -12.05
CA GLU A 622 28.91 4.75 -11.16
C GLU A 622 30.20 5.47 -10.73
N LYS A 623 30.70 6.44 -11.51
CA LYS A 623 32.08 6.94 -11.39
C LYS A 623 32.25 8.34 -10.79
N GLY A 624 31.18 9.14 -10.61
CA GLY A 624 31.35 10.60 -10.58
C GLY A 624 30.75 11.41 -9.41
N PHE A 625 29.76 10.91 -8.66
CA PHE A 625 28.95 11.78 -7.79
C PHE A 625 29.41 11.80 -6.32
N PRO A 626 29.38 12.98 -5.65
CA PRO A 626 29.73 13.09 -4.24
C PRO A 626 28.68 12.45 -3.34
N GLN A 627 29.15 11.78 -2.30
CA GLN A 627 28.29 11.22 -1.27
C GLN A 627 27.57 12.33 -0.49
N TRP A 628 26.29 12.11 -0.17
CA TRP A 628 25.53 13.02 0.70
C TRP A 628 26.01 12.90 2.15
N GLU A 629 26.00 14.00 2.89
CA GLU A 629 26.53 14.07 4.26
C GLU A 629 25.50 14.66 5.21
N PHE A 630 25.35 14.03 6.38
CA PHE A 630 24.37 14.41 7.40
C PHE A 630 25.01 14.47 8.80
N ASP A 631 24.59 15.45 9.59
CA ASP A 631 24.86 15.47 11.03
C ASP A 631 23.75 14.71 11.76
N ALA A 632 24.08 13.67 12.51
CA ALA A 632 23.13 12.88 13.30
C ALA A 632 23.39 13.08 14.80
N VAL A 633 22.53 13.82 15.48
CA VAL A 633 22.70 14.14 16.91
C VAL A 633 21.58 13.50 17.74
N TRP A 634 21.91 12.45 18.47
CA TRP A 634 20.97 11.78 19.36
C TRP A 634 20.81 12.55 20.67
N VAL A 635 19.55 12.77 21.06
CA VAL A 635 19.15 13.40 22.32
C VAL A 635 18.23 12.43 23.07
N PRO A 636 18.71 11.80 24.15
CA PRO A 636 17.91 10.86 24.93
C PRO A 636 16.58 11.43 25.43
N PRO A 637 15.57 10.58 25.63
CA PRO A 637 14.21 11.01 25.97
C PRO A 637 14.11 11.81 27.27
N ASP A 638 14.89 11.48 28.30
CA ASP A 638 14.94 12.20 29.58
C ASP A 638 15.46 13.64 29.41
N ILE A 639 16.50 13.84 28.59
CA ILE A 639 17.03 15.17 28.25
C ILE A 639 16.03 15.96 27.39
N ARG A 640 15.21 15.27 26.58
CA ARG A 640 14.07 15.87 25.86
C ARG A 640 12.89 16.23 26.77
N GLY A 641 12.93 15.87 28.06
CA GLY A 641 11.91 16.18 29.05
C GLY A 641 10.83 15.12 29.21
N LEU A 642 11.01 13.92 28.65
CA LEU A 642 10.10 12.80 28.87
C LEU A 642 10.32 12.24 30.28
N THR A 643 9.22 11.88 30.93
CA THR A 643 9.21 11.32 32.30
C THR A 643 8.08 10.31 32.41
N GLU A 644 8.23 9.33 33.31
CA GLU A 644 7.13 8.43 33.64
C GLU A 644 5.97 9.17 34.33
N PRO A 645 4.72 9.03 33.85
CA PRO A 645 3.57 9.63 34.51
C PRO A 645 3.30 8.96 35.87
N VAL A 646 3.04 9.76 36.89
CA VAL A 646 2.55 9.25 38.17
C VAL A 646 1.03 9.18 38.13
N LEU A 647 0.50 7.98 37.85
CA LEU A 647 -0.93 7.73 37.75
C LEU A 647 -1.47 7.09 39.03
N LYS A 648 -2.72 7.42 39.37
CA LYS A 648 -3.47 6.67 40.37
C LYS A 648 -4.27 5.58 39.66
N PRO A 649 -4.49 4.42 40.28
CA PRO A 649 -5.37 3.41 39.72
C PRO A 649 -6.76 3.99 39.40
N PRO A 650 -7.42 3.49 38.34
CA PRO A 650 -8.80 3.85 38.02
C PRO A 650 -9.69 3.76 39.27
N SER A 651 -10.39 4.85 39.59
CA SER A 651 -11.27 4.94 40.76
C SER A 651 -12.47 5.85 40.46
N GLY A 652 -13.62 5.56 41.07
CA GLY A 652 -14.85 6.34 40.90
C GLY A 652 -15.94 5.60 40.10
N LYS A 653 -16.75 6.35 39.35
CA LYS A 653 -17.87 5.82 38.54
C LYS A 653 -17.40 5.06 37.28
N ALA A 654 -16.25 5.44 36.74
CA ALA A 654 -15.59 4.75 35.64
C ALA A 654 -14.50 3.83 36.22
N GLY A 655 -14.65 2.52 36.03
CA GLY A 655 -13.75 1.49 36.57
C GLY A 655 -12.84 0.87 35.50
N TYR A 656 -12.16 -0.23 35.84
CA TYR A 656 -11.38 -1.00 34.87
C TYR A 656 -12.21 -1.52 33.69
N ASN A 657 -13.51 -1.73 33.88
CA ASN A 657 -14.42 -2.15 32.81
C ASN A 657 -14.55 -1.06 31.75
N ASP A 658 -14.87 0.17 32.17
CA ASP A 658 -15.02 1.30 31.26
C ASP A 658 -13.68 1.60 30.58
N LEU A 659 -12.58 1.53 31.33
CA LEU A 659 -11.24 1.68 30.77
C LEU A 659 -10.92 0.63 29.70
N LEU A 660 -11.26 -0.64 29.92
CA LEU A 660 -11.04 -1.68 28.90
C LEU A 660 -11.95 -1.46 27.67
N CYS A 661 -13.20 -1.04 27.86
CA CYS A 661 -14.09 -0.68 26.77
C CYS A 661 -13.56 0.53 25.97
N ASP A 662 -13.07 1.56 26.65
CA ASP A 662 -12.45 2.73 26.02
C ASP A 662 -11.21 2.34 25.22
N MET A 663 -10.38 1.44 25.77
CA MET A 663 -9.22 0.86 25.06
C MET A 663 -9.65 0.08 23.82
N LEU A 664 -10.68 -0.77 23.91
CA LEU A 664 -11.22 -1.50 22.75
C LEU A 664 -11.84 -0.58 21.70
N ALA A 665 -12.34 0.59 22.10
CA ALA A 665 -12.89 1.61 21.21
C ALA A 665 -11.83 2.53 20.59
N ARG A 666 -10.56 2.42 20.98
CA ARG A 666 -9.46 3.23 20.40
C ARG A 666 -9.33 2.96 18.90
N PRO A 667 -9.13 3.98 18.05
CA PRO A 667 -8.96 3.81 16.60
C PRO A 667 -7.91 2.76 16.20
N ASN A 668 -6.80 2.69 16.95
CA ASN A 668 -5.71 1.76 16.68
C ASN A 668 -5.93 0.34 17.22
N ILE A 669 -7.01 0.09 17.99
CA ILE A 669 -7.36 -1.23 18.55
C ILE A 669 -8.67 -1.77 17.96
N CYS A 670 -9.70 -0.94 17.83
CA CYS A 670 -11.04 -1.33 17.38
C CYS A 670 -11.06 -2.01 16.00
N SER A 671 -12.21 -2.59 15.67
CA SER A 671 -12.38 -3.33 14.43
C SER A 671 -12.20 -2.43 13.20
N LYS A 672 -11.52 -2.99 12.19
CA LYS A 672 -11.27 -2.39 10.87
C LYS A 672 -11.86 -3.29 9.76
N GLU A 673 -12.87 -4.07 10.12
CA GLU A 673 -13.53 -5.05 9.26
C GLU A 673 -14.09 -4.43 7.99
N TRP A 674 -14.60 -3.19 8.06
CA TRP A 674 -15.08 -2.45 6.90
C TRP A 674 -14.03 -2.25 5.81
N ILE A 675 -12.74 -2.18 6.16
CA ILE A 675 -11.64 -2.12 5.19
C ILE A 675 -11.40 -3.52 4.64
N VAL A 676 -11.16 -4.47 5.53
CA VAL A 676 -10.74 -5.83 5.16
C VAL A 676 -11.75 -6.48 4.24
N ARG A 677 -13.06 -6.41 4.54
CA ARG A 677 -14.12 -7.08 3.78
C ARG A 677 -14.32 -6.57 2.35
N GLN A 678 -13.70 -5.45 2.00
CA GLN A 678 -13.78 -4.95 0.63
C GLN A 678 -12.81 -5.69 -0.31
N TYR A 679 -11.78 -6.32 0.23
CA TYR A 679 -10.79 -7.04 -0.55
C TYR A 679 -11.15 -8.51 -0.71
N ASP A 680 -10.77 -9.10 -1.84
CA ASP A 680 -10.82 -10.54 -2.03
C ASP A 680 -9.71 -11.23 -1.21
N HIS A 681 -10.03 -12.34 -0.56
CA HIS A 681 -9.09 -13.13 0.25
C HIS A 681 -9.04 -14.61 -0.17
N GLU A 682 -9.76 -15.00 -1.22
CA GLU A 682 -10.08 -16.40 -1.56
C GLU A 682 -9.79 -16.78 -3.00
N VAL A 683 -9.70 -15.80 -3.92
CA VAL A 683 -9.33 -16.03 -5.31
C VAL A 683 -8.05 -16.87 -5.38
N GLN A 684 -7.96 -17.74 -6.38
CA GLN A 684 -6.94 -18.80 -6.54
C GLN A 684 -7.09 -20.02 -5.62
N GLY A 685 -7.99 -20.02 -4.62
CA GLY A 685 -8.33 -21.21 -3.82
C GLY A 685 -7.22 -21.66 -2.85
N GLY A 686 -6.26 -20.79 -2.54
CA GLY A 686 -5.10 -21.09 -1.70
C GLY A 686 -5.24 -20.69 -0.22
N SER A 687 -6.31 -20.04 0.20
CA SER A 687 -6.44 -19.50 1.56
C SER A 687 -6.48 -20.60 2.64
N VAL A 688 -5.64 -20.50 3.67
CA VAL A 688 -5.61 -21.40 4.84
C VAL A 688 -6.04 -20.64 6.10
N ILE A 689 -5.28 -19.61 6.49
CA ILE A 689 -5.66 -18.67 7.55
C ILE A 689 -6.02 -17.34 6.88
N LYS A 690 -7.24 -16.88 7.15
CA LYS A 690 -7.82 -15.66 6.59
C LYS A 690 -7.50 -14.44 7.46
N PRO A 691 -7.53 -13.22 6.88
CA PRO A 691 -7.28 -12.01 7.64
C PRO A 691 -8.22 -11.82 8.84
N LEU A 692 -9.48 -12.26 8.73
CA LEU A 692 -10.45 -12.28 9.84
C LEU A 692 -10.79 -13.72 10.24
N VAL A 693 -10.73 -13.98 11.54
CA VAL A 693 -10.99 -15.27 12.18
C VAL A 693 -11.99 -15.09 13.33
N GLY A 694 -12.21 -16.14 14.12
CA GLY A 694 -13.30 -16.16 15.09
C GLY A 694 -14.59 -16.79 14.56
N ILE A 695 -15.48 -17.16 15.47
CA ILE A 695 -16.79 -17.74 15.17
C ILE A 695 -17.63 -16.84 14.25
N ASN A 696 -17.47 -15.52 14.40
CA ASN A 696 -18.15 -14.49 13.60
C ASN A 696 -17.27 -13.93 12.46
N ARG A 697 -16.02 -14.38 12.32
CA ARG A 697 -15.07 -13.89 11.30
C ARG A 697 -14.91 -12.37 11.32
N ASN A 698 -14.72 -11.81 12.52
CA ASN A 698 -14.70 -10.37 12.79
C ASN A 698 -13.51 -9.94 13.67
N VAL A 699 -12.60 -10.87 13.99
CA VAL A 699 -11.38 -10.56 14.75
C VAL A 699 -10.17 -10.71 13.83
N PRO A 700 -9.27 -9.72 13.76
CA PRO A 700 -8.04 -9.84 12.99
C PRO A 700 -7.20 -11.05 13.44
N SER A 701 -6.74 -11.82 12.46
CA SER A 701 -5.74 -12.88 12.70
C SER A 701 -4.37 -12.29 13.04
N ASP A 702 -3.51 -13.10 13.66
CA ASP A 702 -2.11 -12.73 13.88
C ASP A 702 -1.33 -12.63 12.56
N ALA A 703 -1.56 -13.56 11.64
CA ALA A 703 -0.89 -13.69 10.35
C ALA A 703 -1.81 -14.42 9.34
N SER A 704 -1.60 -14.20 8.04
CA SER A 704 -2.24 -14.98 6.98
C SER A 704 -1.39 -16.19 6.59
N VAL A 705 -2.05 -17.27 6.15
CA VAL A 705 -1.38 -18.45 5.59
C VAL A 705 -2.06 -18.81 4.29
N ILE A 706 -1.26 -18.98 3.24
CA ILE A 706 -1.72 -19.37 1.91
C ILE A 706 -0.97 -20.61 1.41
N ARG A 707 -1.64 -21.43 0.62
CA ARG A 707 -1.09 -22.60 -0.06
C ARG A 707 -0.95 -22.28 -1.56
N PRO A 708 0.22 -21.80 -2.02
CA PRO A 708 0.40 -21.38 -3.40
C PRO A 708 0.49 -22.56 -4.39
N VAL A 709 0.95 -23.72 -3.93
CA VAL A 709 0.97 -24.99 -4.68
C VAL A 709 -0.14 -25.87 -4.12
N LEU A 710 -1.27 -25.95 -4.83
CA LEU A 710 -2.52 -26.53 -4.31
C LEU A 710 -2.43 -28.01 -3.92
N THR A 711 -1.47 -28.74 -4.48
CA THR A 711 -1.19 -30.16 -4.17
C THR A 711 -0.24 -30.36 -2.99
N SER A 712 0.39 -29.30 -2.50
CA SER A 712 1.34 -29.35 -1.38
C SER A 712 0.62 -29.26 -0.04
N GLU A 713 1.23 -29.83 1.00
CA GLU A 713 0.84 -29.58 2.40
C GLU A 713 1.59 -28.38 2.99
N ARG A 714 2.55 -27.82 2.24
CA ARG A 714 3.26 -26.59 2.62
C ARG A 714 2.43 -25.35 2.33
N GLY A 715 2.60 -24.34 3.17
CA GLY A 715 2.04 -23.02 3.01
C GLY A 715 3.11 -21.94 3.12
N ILE A 716 2.74 -20.72 2.74
CA ILE A 716 3.49 -19.51 3.03
C ILE A 716 2.71 -18.74 4.08
N VAL A 717 3.39 -18.41 5.18
CA VAL A 717 2.87 -17.53 6.23
C VAL A 717 3.34 -16.11 5.97
N PHE A 718 2.47 -15.13 6.21
CA PHE A 718 2.77 -13.71 6.08
C PHE A 718 2.21 -12.92 7.25
N SER A 719 3.01 -11.99 7.76
CA SER A 719 2.58 -10.98 8.72
C SER A 719 3.31 -9.67 8.46
N GLN A 720 2.84 -8.60 9.09
CA GLN A 720 3.56 -7.33 9.15
C GLN A 720 3.28 -6.62 10.47
N ALA A 721 4.11 -5.65 10.83
CA ALA A 721 3.91 -4.80 11.99
C ALA A 721 4.28 -3.33 11.71
N LEU A 722 3.61 -2.43 12.43
CA LEU A 722 3.82 -0.97 12.42
C LEU A 722 3.70 -0.44 13.87
N LEU A 723 4.80 0.00 14.49
CA LEU A 723 4.80 0.52 15.88
C LEU A 723 5.43 1.93 16.01
N PRO A 724 5.00 2.93 15.22
CA PRO A 724 5.69 4.22 15.11
C PRO A 724 5.72 5.04 16.40
N TRP A 725 4.77 4.87 17.32
CA TRP A 725 4.73 5.63 18.59
C TRP A 725 5.98 5.49 19.44
N TYR A 726 6.63 4.33 19.39
CA TYR A 726 7.85 4.08 20.15
C TYR A 726 9.00 4.98 19.68
N SER A 727 8.96 5.50 18.44
CA SER A 727 9.97 6.45 17.92
C SER A 727 9.99 7.77 18.70
N LYS A 728 8.86 8.16 19.31
CA LYS A 728 8.76 9.33 20.19
C LYS A 728 9.73 9.22 21.37
N ILE A 729 10.05 7.99 21.81
CA ILE A 729 11.00 7.70 22.88
C ILE A 729 12.35 7.30 22.28
N ASP A 730 12.38 6.25 21.46
CA ASP A 730 13.59 5.74 20.83
C ASP A 730 13.31 4.89 19.58
N ALA A 731 13.89 5.29 18.44
CA ALA A 731 13.75 4.59 17.18
C ALA A 731 14.44 3.21 17.15
N TYR A 732 15.43 2.95 18.01
CA TYR A 732 16.01 1.61 18.18
C TYR A 732 14.96 0.63 18.74
N HIS A 733 14.26 1.05 19.79
CA HIS A 733 13.21 0.24 20.42
C HIS A 733 11.97 0.12 19.53
N MET A 734 11.62 1.17 18.78
CA MET A 734 10.59 1.11 17.73
C MET A 734 10.88 0.01 16.70
N MET A 735 12.07 0.00 16.10
CA MET A 735 12.42 -0.98 15.08
C MET A 735 12.46 -2.40 15.66
N SER A 736 13.15 -2.59 16.79
CA SER A 736 13.28 -3.92 17.39
C SER A 736 11.93 -4.52 17.80
N CYS A 737 11.03 -3.74 18.41
CA CYS A 737 9.67 -4.20 18.73
C CYS A 737 8.84 -4.49 17.49
N THR A 738 9.00 -3.69 16.42
CA THR A 738 8.28 -3.90 15.15
C THR A 738 8.66 -5.24 14.53
N ILE A 739 9.97 -5.54 14.46
CA ILE A 739 10.46 -6.84 13.98
C ILE A 739 9.98 -7.98 14.88
N ASP A 740 10.07 -7.80 16.20
CA ASP A 740 9.63 -8.80 17.16
C ASP A 740 8.14 -9.14 17.03
N GLU A 741 7.28 -8.13 16.86
CA GLU A 741 5.85 -8.36 16.68
C GLU A 741 5.52 -9.13 15.40
N ALA A 742 6.14 -8.79 14.27
CA ALA A 742 5.98 -9.54 13.02
C ALA A 742 6.42 -11.02 13.19
N VAL A 743 7.56 -11.26 13.86
CA VAL A 743 8.03 -12.61 14.15
C VAL A 743 7.06 -13.36 15.06
N ARG A 744 6.59 -12.73 16.14
CA ARG A 744 5.62 -13.35 17.06
C ARG A 744 4.32 -13.73 16.36
N ARG A 745 3.81 -12.86 15.49
CA ARG A 745 2.60 -13.12 14.70
C ARG A 745 2.75 -14.38 13.83
N ILE A 746 3.88 -14.56 13.18
CA ILE A 746 4.20 -15.78 12.41
C ILE A 746 4.19 -17.02 13.30
N ILE A 747 4.85 -16.96 14.45
CA ILE A 747 4.94 -18.10 15.37
C ILE A 747 3.57 -18.44 15.96
N ALA A 748 2.73 -17.44 16.25
CA ALA A 748 1.40 -17.62 16.80
C ALA A 748 0.47 -18.46 15.89
N VAL A 749 0.76 -18.53 14.58
CA VAL A 749 -0.02 -19.32 13.63
C VAL A 749 0.68 -20.63 13.18
N GLY A 750 1.80 -20.98 13.80
CA GLY A 750 2.55 -22.20 13.51
C GLY A 750 3.69 -22.04 12.49
N GLY A 751 4.12 -20.81 12.19
CA GLY A 751 5.36 -20.56 11.45
C GLY A 751 6.62 -20.79 12.29
N SER A 752 7.78 -20.90 11.62
CA SER A 752 9.06 -21.19 12.28
C SER A 752 10.04 -20.01 12.16
N ILE A 753 10.65 -19.60 13.28
CA ILE A 753 11.73 -18.59 13.29
C ILE A 753 12.96 -18.99 12.45
N SER A 754 13.11 -20.28 12.14
CA SER A 754 14.22 -20.77 11.32
C SER A 754 14.08 -20.37 9.84
N HIS A 755 12.85 -20.16 9.38
CA HIS A 755 12.50 -19.78 8.02
C HIS A 755 11.62 -18.53 8.04
N ILE A 756 12.23 -17.39 8.37
CA ILE A 756 11.61 -16.06 8.22
C ILE A 756 12.54 -15.19 7.38
N GLY A 757 12.01 -14.59 6.32
CA GLY A 757 12.61 -13.47 5.61
C GLY A 757 11.84 -12.19 5.88
N GLY A 758 12.58 -11.08 5.99
CA GLY A 758 12.02 -9.76 6.28
C GLY A 758 11.96 -8.85 5.05
N VAL A 759 11.06 -7.87 5.09
CA VAL A 759 11.06 -6.71 4.19
C VAL A 759 10.96 -5.44 5.04
N ASP A 760 11.93 -4.55 4.90
CA ASP A 760 12.06 -3.31 5.65
C ASP A 760 11.64 -2.10 4.81
N ASN A 761 10.43 -1.58 5.03
CA ASN A 761 9.93 -0.40 4.35
C ASN A 761 9.96 0.82 5.29
N PHE A 762 10.97 1.67 5.12
CA PHE A 762 11.17 2.90 5.89
C PHE A 762 10.35 4.07 5.32
N CYS A 763 9.67 4.81 6.19
CA CYS A 763 9.04 6.10 5.90
C CYS A 763 9.53 7.11 6.93
N TRP A 764 10.34 8.08 6.49
CA TRP A 764 11.07 8.96 7.40
C TRP A 764 10.90 10.45 7.08
N PRO A 765 10.66 11.31 8.09
CA PRO A 765 10.64 12.76 7.88
C PRO A 765 11.97 13.29 7.35
N ASP A 766 11.96 14.49 6.80
CA ASP A 766 13.14 15.22 6.34
C ASP A 766 14.21 15.30 7.43
N ILE A 767 15.38 14.73 7.13
CA ILE A 767 16.54 14.69 8.03
C ILE A 767 17.53 15.83 7.76
N GLN A 768 17.33 16.63 6.70
CA GLN A 768 18.25 17.69 6.32
C GLN A 768 18.11 18.86 7.29
N HIS A 769 19.16 19.14 8.06
CA HIS A 769 19.12 20.23 9.03
C HIS A 769 19.03 21.60 8.35
N HIS A 770 18.04 22.38 8.75
CA HIS A 770 17.97 23.81 8.44
C HIS A 770 17.58 24.57 9.71
N PRO A 771 18.29 25.64 10.10
CA PRO A 771 18.08 26.33 11.38
C PRO A 771 16.65 26.84 11.58
N GLU A 772 16.00 27.29 10.51
CA GLU A 772 14.61 27.79 10.56
C GLU A 772 13.56 26.77 10.09
N LYS A 773 13.77 26.13 8.93
CA LYS A 773 12.78 25.26 8.28
C LYS A 773 12.73 23.82 8.80
N ASN A 774 13.84 23.30 9.33
CA ASN A 774 13.95 21.92 9.81
C ASN A 774 15.00 21.79 10.94
N PRO A 775 14.80 22.47 12.09
CA PRO A 775 15.80 22.56 13.15
C PRO A 775 16.08 21.19 13.80
N ASP A 776 15.11 20.29 13.80
CA ASP A 776 15.15 18.93 14.35
C ASP A 776 15.70 17.88 13.38
N GLY A 777 16.09 18.25 12.15
CA GLY A 777 16.62 17.32 11.15
C GLY A 777 17.79 16.46 11.66
N ARG A 778 18.68 17.03 12.48
CA ARG A 778 19.80 16.28 13.10
C ARG A 778 19.34 15.16 14.04
N PHE A 779 18.25 15.39 14.76
CA PHE A 779 17.68 14.40 15.67
C PHE A 779 16.98 13.28 14.87
N LYS A 780 16.22 13.66 13.83
CA LYS A 780 15.60 12.71 12.89
C LYS A 780 16.63 11.85 12.17
N ALA A 781 17.77 12.42 11.77
CA ALA A 781 18.91 11.69 11.22
C ALA A 781 19.48 10.67 12.23
N ALA A 782 19.61 11.05 13.50
CA ALA A 782 20.06 10.13 14.55
C ALA A 782 19.06 9.00 14.82
N GLN A 783 17.76 9.29 14.81
CA GLN A 783 16.73 8.26 14.91
C GLN A 783 16.85 7.24 13.76
N LEU A 784 17.14 7.69 12.52
CA LEU A 784 17.31 6.80 11.36
C LEU A 784 18.51 5.85 11.56
N VAL A 785 19.65 6.39 12.02
CA VAL A 785 20.84 5.59 12.36
C VAL A 785 20.50 4.54 13.43
N ARG A 786 19.77 4.93 14.47
CA ARG A 786 19.37 4.03 15.56
C ARG A 786 18.43 2.91 15.09
N ALA A 787 17.47 3.23 14.22
CA ALA A 787 16.60 2.22 13.61
C ALA A 787 17.40 1.23 12.75
N CYS A 788 18.36 1.70 11.94
CA CYS A 788 19.23 0.84 11.15
C CYS A 788 20.09 -0.10 12.03
N ARG A 789 20.62 0.41 13.15
CA ARG A 789 21.34 -0.40 14.14
C ARG A 789 20.46 -1.51 14.71
N ALA A 790 19.24 -1.19 15.12
CA ALA A 790 18.26 -2.16 15.62
C ALA A 790 17.88 -3.22 14.57
N LEU A 791 17.70 -2.82 13.31
CA LEU A 791 17.39 -3.72 12.21
C LEU A 791 18.49 -4.79 12.06
N LYS A 792 19.76 -4.36 12.06
CA LYS A 792 20.92 -5.28 12.02
C LYS A 792 20.96 -6.22 13.22
N ASP A 793 20.81 -5.68 14.42
CA ASP A 793 20.87 -6.47 15.66
C ASP A 793 19.76 -7.53 15.71
N ALA A 794 18.53 -7.14 15.37
CA ALA A 794 17.38 -8.05 15.31
C ALA A 794 17.56 -9.11 14.21
N SER A 795 18.03 -8.70 13.03
CA SER A 795 18.28 -9.59 11.89
C SER A 795 19.28 -10.68 12.26
N PHE A 796 20.40 -10.36 12.91
CA PHE A 796 21.33 -11.39 13.37
C PHE A 796 20.78 -12.22 14.54
N ALA A 797 20.13 -11.59 15.51
CA ALA A 797 19.70 -12.30 16.71
C ALA A 797 18.62 -13.34 16.39
N TYR A 798 17.65 -13.00 15.53
CA TYR A 798 16.64 -13.94 15.05
C TYR A 798 17.12 -14.78 13.85
N GLY A 799 18.07 -14.28 13.08
CA GLY A 799 18.57 -14.90 11.86
C GLY A 799 17.63 -14.60 10.68
N ILE A 800 17.18 -13.36 10.54
CA ILE A 800 16.23 -12.94 9.52
C ILE A 800 17.00 -12.22 8.40
N PRO A 801 17.21 -12.85 7.24
CA PRO A 801 17.70 -12.15 6.05
C PRO A 801 16.63 -11.18 5.55
N LEU A 802 17.05 -9.99 5.11
CA LEU A 802 16.17 -9.02 4.48
C LEU A 802 16.07 -9.37 2.99
N LEU A 803 14.90 -9.83 2.57
CA LEU A 803 14.68 -10.32 1.21
C LEU A 803 14.48 -9.15 0.24
N SER A 804 13.77 -8.10 0.67
CA SER A 804 13.55 -6.86 -0.07
C SER A 804 13.44 -5.70 0.94
N GLY A 805 13.33 -4.46 0.47
CA GLY A 805 13.14 -3.28 1.31
C GLY A 805 12.99 -2.01 0.47
N LYS A 806 12.48 -0.94 1.07
CA LYS A 806 12.34 0.38 0.42
C LYS A 806 12.50 1.48 1.45
N ASP A 807 12.88 2.66 1.00
CA ASP A 807 12.79 3.89 1.77
C ASP A 807 11.98 4.98 1.05
N SER A 808 11.16 5.68 1.82
CA SER A 808 10.45 6.90 1.44
C SER A 808 10.82 8.00 2.43
N MET A 809 11.70 8.90 2.00
CA MET A 809 12.08 10.08 2.77
C MET A 809 11.04 11.20 2.59
N TYR A 810 11.14 12.28 3.37
CA TYR A 810 10.31 13.49 3.24
C TYR A 810 8.81 13.26 3.48
N VAL A 811 8.46 12.46 4.49
CA VAL A 811 7.05 12.26 4.92
C VAL A 811 6.50 13.42 5.77
N ASP A 812 6.80 14.63 5.35
CA ASP A 812 6.32 15.89 5.92
C ASP A 812 5.33 16.56 4.96
N GLY A 813 4.46 17.42 5.51
CA GLY A 813 3.64 18.34 4.73
C GLY A 813 3.44 19.68 5.43
N TYR A 814 3.20 20.73 4.64
CA TYR A 814 2.81 22.05 5.15
C TYR A 814 1.29 22.20 5.09
N LEU A 815 0.66 22.35 6.25
CA LEU A 815 -0.79 22.51 6.37
C LEU A 815 -1.17 23.94 6.73
N GLN A 816 -2.28 24.42 6.15
CA GLN A 816 -2.82 25.74 6.46
C GLN A 816 -3.63 25.70 7.76
N GLY A 817 -3.28 26.56 8.70
CA GLY A 817 -4.00 26.82 9.92
C GLY A 817 -5.19 27.74 9.74
N LYS A 818 -5.96 27.90 10.82
CA LYS A 818 -7.19 28.71 10.83
C LYS A 818 -6.97 30.17 10.41
N TYR A 819 -5.78 30.73 10.67
CA TYR A 819 -5.48 32.15 10.42
C TYR A 819 -4.64 32.36 9.16
N GLY A 820 -4.49 31.33 8.31
CA GLY A 820 -3.62 31.37 7.13
C GLY A 820 -2.13 31.21 7.46
N ASP A 821 -1.82 30.83 8.69
CA ASP A 821 -0.50 30.37 9.10
C ASP A 821 -0.19 29.01 8.47
N SER A 822 1.05 28.76 8.06
CA SER A 822 1.48 27.47 7.52
C SER A 822 2.27 26.71 8.58
N VAL A 823 1.84 25.49 8.87
CA VAL A 823 2.43 24.62 9.91
C VAL A 823 3.05 23.39 9.24
N LYS A 824 4.32 23.13 9.51
CA LYS A 824 4.97 21.86 9.14
C LYS A 824 4.44 20.76 10.04
N VAL A 825 3.86 19.73 9.44
CA VAL A 825 3.41 18.51 10.12
C VAL A 825 4.26 17.34 9.60
N SER A 826 5.03 16.74 10.50
CA SER A 826 5.85 15.56 10.21
C SER A 826 5.09 14.30 10.63
N ALA A 827 5.09 13.28 9.78
CA ALA A 827 4.74 11.94 10.20
C ALA A 827 5.70 11.45 11.30
N LEU A 828 5.27 10.48 12.10
CA LEU A 828 6.18 9.77 13.00
C LEU A 828 7.20 8.97 12.18
N GLU A 829 8.40 8.77 12.70
CA GLU A 829 9.35 7.83 12.12
C GLU A 829 8.71 6.44 12.06
N THR A 830 8.48 5.94 10.86
CA THR A 830 7.63 4.76 10.64
C THR A 830 8.39 3.74 9.81
N VAL A 831 8.40 2.49 10.27
CA VAL A 831 8.83 1.34 9.46
C VAL A 831 7.70 0.33 9.44
N GLN A 832 7.31 -0.10 8.24
CA GLN A 832 6.59 -1.37 8.10
C GLN A 832 7.61 -2.49 7.97
N PHE A 833 7.58 -3.44 8.89
CA PHE A 833 8.34 -4.68 8.74
C PHE A 833 7.39 -5.80 8.36
N SER A 834 7.49 -6.26 7.11
CA SER A 834 6.77 -7.44 6.64
C SER A 834 7.65 -8.67 6.83
N ALA A 835 7.07 -9.79 7.24
CA ALA A 835 7.77 -11.03 7.48
C ALA A 835 7.03 -12.18 6.79
N THR A 836 7.79 -13.07 6.15
CA THR A 836 7.24 -14.25 5.49
C THR A 836 8.11 -15.49 5.71
N GLY A 837 7.47 -16.66 5.68
CA GLY A 837 8.14 -17.94 5.87
C GLY A 837 7.36 -19.10 5.27
N VAL A 838 7.95 -20.29 5.29
CA VAL A 838 7.28 -21.53 4.90
C VAL A 838 6.74 -22.22 6.14
N VAL A 839 5.48 -22.65 6.07
CA VAL A 839 4.88 -23.59 7.01
C VAL A 839 4.93 -24.98 6.37
N GLU A 840 5.56 -25.94 7.03
CA GLU A 840 5.78 -27.28 6.46
C GLU A 840 4.48 -28.09 6.32
N ASP A 841 3.55 -27.94 7.27
CA ASP A 841 2.25 -28.62 7.28
C ASP A 841 1.14 -27.65 7.71
N ILE A 842 0.37 -27.18 6.74
CA ILE A 842 -0.75 -26.25 6.96
C ILE A 842 -1.86 -26.81 7.85
N LYS A 843 -1.92 -28.13 8.09
CA LYS A 843 -2.92 -28.74 8.97
C LYS A 843 -2.61 -28.51 10.44
N LYS A 844 -1.37 -28.10 10.76
CA LYS A 844 -0.93 -27.77 12.12
C LYS A 844 -1.06 -26.28 12.44
N CYS A 845 -1.47 -25.47 11.45
CA CYS A 845 -1.76 -24.08 11.67
C CYS A 845 -2.81 -23.90 12.77
N ILE A 846 -2.55 -22.95 13.66
CA ILE A 846 -3.47 -22.56 14.72
C ILE A 846 -3.77 -21.06 14.61
N THR A 847 -4.76 -20.61 15.36
CA THR A 847 -5.20 -19.21 15.40
C THR A 847 -5.53 -18.84 16.84
N LEU A 848 -5.88 -17.58 17.10
CA LEU A 848 -6.13 -17.09 18.46
C LEU A 848 -7.35 -17.70 19.16
N GLU A 849 -8.37 -18.15 18.43
CA GLU A 849 -9.63 -18.57 19.06
C GLU A 849 -9.43 -19.77 19.98
N PRO A 850 -9.75 -19.66 21.28
CA PRO A 850 -9.86 -20.82 22.15
C PRO A 850 -10.80 -21.88 21.57
N ARG A 851 -10.45 -23.17 21.68
CA ARG A 851 -11.15 -24.27 21.01
C ARG A 851 -12.21 -24.93 21.88
N MET A 852 -11.91 -25.16 23.15
CA MET A 852 -12.80 -25.92 24.04
C MET A 852 -12.98 -25.23 25.40
N PRO A 853 -14.19 -25.29 25.99
CA PRO A 853 -14.37 -25.00 27.41
C PRO A 853 -13.49 -25.89 28.27
N GLY A 854 -12.95 -25.33 29.35
CA GLY A 854 -12.06 -26.05 30.25
C GLY A 854 -10.57 -25.97 29.89
N ASP A 855 -10.23 -25.55 28.67
CA ASP A 855 -8.84 -25.29 28.27
C ASP A 855 -8.18 -24.28 29.22
N LEU A 856 -6.94 -24.57 29.60
CA LEU A 856 -6.13 -23.72 30.47
C LEU A 856 -5.56 -22.57 29.66
N VAL A 857 -5.59 -21.36 30.21
CA VAL A 857 -5.05 -20.15 29.58
C VAL A 857 -3.68 -19.86 30.19
N TYR A 858 -2.66 -19.76 29.33
CA TYR A 858 -1.30 -19.43 29.70
C TYR A 858 -0.87 -18.09 29.10
N VAL A 859 -0.06 -17.35 29.86
CA VAL A 859 0.74 -16.24 29.33
C VAL A 859 2.19 -16.68 29.26
N LEU A 860 2.78 -16.55 28.08
CA LEU A 860 4.22 -16.73 27.84
C LEU A 860 4.90 -15.37 27.79
N GLY A 861 6.18 -15.30 28.19
CA GLY A 861 6.91 -14.05 28.29
C GLY A 861 6.65 -13.31 29.60
N VAL A 862 7.29 -12.16 29.81
CA VAL A 862 7.12 -11.36 31.03
C VAL A 862 6.43 -10.04 30.74
N THR A 863 5.65 -9.56 31.70
CA THR A 863 5.18 -8.18 31.74
C THR A 863 6.15 -7.35 32.55
N ALA A 864 6.59 -6.23 31.97
CA ALA A 864 7.45 -5.23 32.59
C ALA A 864 6.75 -3.86 32.65
N ASP A 865 7.36 -2.90 33.34
CA ASP A 865 6.91 -1.52 33.34
C ASP A 865 7.32 -0.85 32.03
N GLU A 866 6.53 -1.12 30.98
CA GLU A 866 6.78 -0.74 29.59
C GLU A 866 5.50 -0.13 28.97
N LEU A 867 4.94 0.86 29.68
CA LEU A 867 3.78 1.64 29.21
C LEU A 867 4.18 2.82 28.32
N GLY A 868 5.47 3.12 28.19
CA GLY A 868 5.98 4.22 27.37
C GLY A 868 5.51 4.11 25.91
N ALA A 869 4.84 5.17 25.45
CA ALA A 869 4.24 5.32 24.13
C ALA A 869 3.19 4.25 23.79
N SER A 870 2.64 3.56 24.80
CA SER A 870 1.54 2.61 24.67
C SER A 870 0.23 3.30 24.31
N GLU A 871 -0.72 2.52 23.79
CA GLU A 871 -2.07 3.02 23.53
C GLU A 871 -2.79 3.50 24.81
N TYR A 872 -2.46 2.91 25.97
CA TYR A 872 -3.01 3.34 27.27
C TYR A 872 -2.50 4.72 27.67
N TYR A 873 -1.20 4.99 27.52
CA TYR A 873 -0.67 6.33 27.77
C TYR A 873 -1.19 7.35 26.75
N GLU A 874 -1.33 6.97 25.48
CA GLU A 874 -1.92 7.86 24.46
C GLU A 874 -3.40 8.19 24.77
N LEU A 875 -4.20 7.22 25.25
CA LEU A 875 -5.57 7.47 25.73
C LEU A 875 -5.61 8.55 26.83
N LEU A 876 -4.60 8.57 27.71
CA LEU A 876 -4.47 9.54 28.80
C LEU A 876 -3.75 10.85 28.40
N GLY A 877 -3.38 11.01 27.13
CA GLY A 877 -2.61 12.17 26.65
C GLY A 877 -1.19 12.22 27.22
N LYS A 878 -0.56 11.07 27.43
CA LYS A 878 0.80 10.90 27.95
C LYS A 878 1.66 10.12 26.96
N THR A 879 2.98 10.27 27.08
CA THR A 879 3.97 9.46 26.34
C THR A 879 4.77 8.56 27.27
N GLY A 880 5.20 9.03 28.43
CA GLY A 880 6.10 8.24 29.28
C GLY A 880 7.54 8.16 28.74
N LEU A 881 8.32 7.30 29.37
CA LEU A 881 9.78 7.14 29.21
C LEU A 881 10.17 5.66 28.98
N ASN A 882 9.51 4.72 29.66
CA ASN A 882 9.79 3.29 29.65
C ASN A 882 9.20 2.63 28.39
N VAL A 883 9.88 2.80 27.27
CA VAL A 883 9.52 2.13 26.00
C VAL A 883 9.69 0.61 26.12
N PRO A 884 8.86 -0.22 25.47
CA PRO A 884 9.08 -1.66 25.41
C PRO A 884 10.46 -2.03 24.84
N GLU A 885 11.13 -3.00 25.47
CA GLU A 885 12.43 -3.49 25.05
C GLU A 885 12.42 -4.96 24.60
N VAL A 886 13.22 -5.29 23.58
CA VAL A 886 13.31 -6.64 23.03
C VAL A 886 14.54 -7.37 23.57
N ASN A 887 14.31 -8.49 24.26
CA ASN A 887 15.39 -9.42 24.65
C ASN A 887 15.46 -10.59 23.67
N PHE A 888 16.14 -10.37 22.54
CA PHE A 888 16.19 -11.34 21.44
C PHE A 888 16.64 -12.75 21.87
N LYS A 889 17.65 -12.85 22.74
CA LYS A 889 18.19 -14.15 23.20
C LYS A 889 17.15 -14.93 23.98
N ARG A 890 16.47 -14.28 24.92
CA ARG A 890 15.41 -14.91 25.73
C ARG A 890 14.21 -15.26 24.88
N PHE A 891 13.76 -14.33 24.04
CA PHE A 891 12.56 -14.49 23.22
C PHE A 891 12.73 -15.62 22.20
N LYS A 892 13.88 -15.72 21.54
CA LYS A 892 14.20 -16.83 20.63
C LYS A 892 14.05 -18.22 21.27
N VAL A 893 14.36 -18.37 22.57
CA VAL A 893 14.17 -19.64 23.29
C VAL A 893 12.69 -19.92 23.53
N ILE A 894 11.91 -18.90 23.92
CA ILE A 894 10.46 -19.03 24.08
C ILE A 894 9.81 -19.39 22.75
N TYR A 895 10.20 -18.73 21.66
CA TYR A 895 9.64 -18.91 20.32
C TYR A 895 9.86 -20.33 19.82
N LYS A 896 11.10 -20.84 19.87
CA LYS A 896 11.40 -22.23 19.53
C LYS A 896 10.69 -23.25 20.40
N THR A 897 10.44 -22.92 21.67
CA THR A 897 9.71 -23.80 22.59
C THR A 897 8.21 -23.83 22.24
N LEU A 898 7.63 -22.68 21.88
CA LEU A 898 6.25 -22.57 21.41
C LEU A 898 6.07 -23.29 20.07
N GLU A 899 6.94 -23.06 19.09
CA GLU A 899 6.98 -23.78 17.81
C GLU A 899 6.90 -25.29 18.03
N LYS A 900 7.78 -25.83 18.88
CA LYS A 900 7.79 -27.26 19.23
C LYS A 900 6.48 -27.74 19.84
N ALA A 901 5.85 -26.93 20.69
CA ALA A 901 4.59 -27.27 21.34
C ALA A 901 3.42 -27.29 20.33
N VAL A 902 3.39 -26.33 19.41
CA VAL A 902 2.43 -26.27 18.28
C VAL A 902 2.64 -27.46 17.35
N ASP A 903 3.87 -27.75 16.94
CA ASP A 903 4.21 -28.88 16.07
C ASP A 903 3.82 -30.25 16.64
N SER A 904 3.80 -30.35 17.98
CA SER A 904 3.43 -31.56 18.72
C SER A 904 1.92 -31.67 18.98
N GLY A 905 1.11 -30.70 18.55
CA GLY A 905 -0.34 -30.67 18.77
C GLY A 905 -0.76 -30.46 20.22
N ILE A 906 0.12 -29.88 21.05
CA ILE A 906 -0.15 -29.62 22.49
C ILE A 906 -0.97 -28.34 22.68
N VAL A 907 -0.70 -27.34 21.83
CA VAL A 907 -1.34 -26.03 21.89
C VAL A 907 -2.64 -26.05 21.09
N ALA A 908 -3.74 -25.63 21.72
CA ALA A 908 -5.05 -25.55 21.07
C ALA A 908 -5.27 -24.23 20.32
N SER A 909 -4.79 -23.12 20.89
CA SER A 909 -4.80 -21.79 20.28
C SER A 909 -3.61 -20.96 20.76
N ALA A 910 -3.16 -20.00 19.95
CA ALA A 910 -2.10 -19.08 20.32
C ALA A 910 -2.35 -17.69 19.70
N HIS A 911 -1.95 -16.65 20.43
CA HIS A 911 -2.14 -15.26 20.03
C HIS A 911 -0.93 -14.42 20.46
N ALA A 912 -0.40 -13.59 19.56
CA ALA A 912 0.68 -12.66 19.88
C ALA A 912 0.11 -11.42 20.59
N VAL A 913 0.62 -11.10 21.78
CA VAL A 913 0.18 -9.90 22.52
C VAL A 913 0.86 -8.68 21.91
N ALA A 914 0.08 -7.73 21.41
CA ALA A 914 0.55 -6.54 20.70
C ALA A 914 0.09 -5.25 21.42
N ARG A 915 -0.08 -4.17 20.65
CA ARG A 915 -0.61 -2.86 21.08
C ARG A 915 -1.87 -3.00 21.94
N GLY A 916 -1.90 -2.28 23.06
CA GLY A 916 -2.99 -2.32 24.04
C GLY A 916 -2.82 -3.35 25.16
N GLY A 917 -1.85 -4.28 25.06
CA GLY A 917 -1.48 -5.17 26.16
C GLY A 917 -2.47 -6.30 26.45
N LEU A 918 -2.17 -7.09 27.50
CA LEU A 918 -2.88 -8.33 27.83
C LEU A 918 -4.39 -8.16 27.98
N GLY A 919 -4.87 -7.06 28.57
CA GLY A 919 -6.30 -6.83 28.79
C GLY A 919 -7.09 -6.83 27.48
N VAL A 920 -6.57 -6.11 26.47
CA VAL A 920 -7.14 -6.04 25.12
C VAL A 920 -7.07 -7.41 24.44
N HIS A 921 -5.92 -8.08 24.53
CA HIS A 921 -5.71 -9.36 23.83
C HIS A 921 -6.46 -10.55 24.47
N PHE A 922 -6.73 -10.52 25.78
CA PHE A 922 -7.69 -11.44 26.41
C PHE A 922 -9.11 -11.19 25.90
N ALA A 923 -9.51 -9.93 25.75
CA ALA A 923 -10.81 -9.59 25.19
C ALA A 923 -10.95 -10.09 23.74
N LEU A 924 -9.96 -9.88 22.89
CA LEU A 924 -9.97 -10.39 21.50
C LEU A 924 -10.05 -11.93 21.45
N SER A 925 -9.34 -12.62 22.35
CA SER A 925 -9.40 -14.08 22.46
C SER A 925 -10.80 -14.57 22.88
N ALA A 926 -11.44 -13.89 23.84
CA ALA A 926 -12.80 -14.21 24.27
C ALA A 926 -13.84 -13.89 23.15
N ILE A 927 -13.72 -12.72 22.50
CA ILE A 927 -14.61 -12.31 21.40
C ILE A 927 -14.52 -13.30 20.23
N SER A 928 -13.32 -13.72 19.85
CA SER A 928 -13.11 -14.60 18.71
C SER A 928 -13.74 -15.99 18.91
N SER A 929 -13.69 -16.55 20.13
CA SER A 929 -14.33 -17.83 20.44
C SER A 929 -15.82 -17.73 20.76
N GLY A 930 -16.28 -16.57 21.26
CA GLY A 930 -17.63 -16.42 21.83
C GLY A 930 -17.81 -17.12 23.19
N MET A 931 -16.73 -17.60 23.81
CA MET A 931 -16.73 -18.28 25.10
C MET A 931 -16.31 -17.35 26.24
N GLY A 932 -16.69 -17.69 27.47
CA GLY A 932 -16.20 -17.00 28.66
C GLY A 932 -14.74 -17.31 28.95
N MET A 933 -14.08 -16.42 29.68
CA MET A 933 -12.68 -16.58 30.06
C MET A 933 -12.48 -16.03 31.47
N ASP A 934 -11.94 -16.85 32.38
CA ASP A 934 -11.60 -16.46 33.76
C ASP A 934 -10.09 -16.32 33.89
N ILE A 935 -9.60 -15.12 34.21
CA ILE A 935 -8.18 -14.75 34.28
C ILE A 935 -7.84 -14.25 35.69
N ASN A 936 -6.67 -14.63 36.19
CA ASN A 936 -6.08 -14.15 37.43
C ASN A 936 -4.73 -13.47 37.14
N LEU A 937 -4.68 -12.15 37.33
CA LEU A 937 -3.48 -11.35 37.10
C LEU A 937 -2.34 -11.68 38.06
N ASP A 938 -2.62 -12.26 39.22
CA ASP A 938 -1.60 -12.66 40.19
C ASP A 938 -0.63 -13.72 39.62
N SER A 939 -1.08 -14.48 38.61
CA SER A 939 -0.34 -15.54 37.94
C SER A 939 0.38 -15.10 36.66
N VAL A 940 0.28 -13.82 36.27
CA VAL A 940 0.99 -13.28 35.11
C VAL A 940 2.49 -13.24 35.38
N PRO A 941 3.36 -13.77 34.50
CA PRO A 941 4.80 -13.69 34.71
C PRO A 941 5.30 -12.24 34.63
N LEU A 942 6.14 -11.84 35.57
CA LEU A 942 6.64 -10.47 35.71
C LEU A 942 8.15 -10.38 35.44
N SER A 943 8.63 -9.18 35.09
CA SER A 943 10.07 -8.89 35.09
C SER A 943 10.65 -9.02 36.51
N PRO A 944 11.96 -9.30 36.67
CA PRO A 944 12.58 -9.44 37.99
C PRO A 944 12.35 -8.24 38.91
N ASP A 945 12.35 -7.02 38.35
CA ASP A 945 12.13 -5.79 39.10
C ASP A 945 10.70 -5.72 39.65
N LEU A 946 9.71 -6.05 38.82
CA LEU A 946 8.30 -6.08 39.23
C LEU A 946 8.00 -7.24 40.19
N SER A 947 8.61 -8.41 40.00
CA SER A 947 8.52 -9.53 40.96
C SER A 947 9.04 -9.13 42.34
N SER A 948 10.21 -8.48 42.39
CA SER A 948 10.81 -8.01 43.64
C SER A 948 9.94 -6.95 44.32
N ALA A 949 9.37 -6.02 43.53
CA ALA A 949 8.42 -5.04 44.03
C ALA A 949 7.17 -5.70 44.63
N LYS A 950 6.64 -6.76 43.99
CA LYS A 950 5.49 -7.54 44.48
C LYS A 950 5.75 -8.16 45.84
N GLU A 951 6.89 -8.83 45.99
CA GLU A 951 7.27 -9.54 47.22
C GLU A 951 7.53 -8.59 48.40
N SER A 952 8.04 -7.39 48.11
CA SER A 952 8.35 -6.38 49.13
C SER A 952 7.12 -5.77 49.81
N ASN A 953 5.91 -5.96 49.26
CA ASN A 953 4.66 -5.35 49.73
C ASN A 953 4.80 -3.84 49.99
N SER A 954 5.68 -3.15 49.26
CA SER A 954 5.89 -1.72 49.37
C SER A 954 4.64 -0.98 48.86
N ILE A 955 3.77 -0.64 49.82
CA ILE A 955 2.40 -0.17 49.62
C ILE A 955 2.27 1.12 48.80
N ASP A 956 3.37 1.85 48.58
CA ASP A 956 3.36 3.14 47.87
C ASP A 956 3.91 3.10 46.42
N GLY A 957 4.37 1.93 45.92
CA GLY A 957 5.06 1.84 44.62
C GLY A 957 4.87 0.56 43.79
N PHE A 958 3.99 -0.36 44.20
CA PHE A 958 3.68 -1.55 43.38
C PHE A 958 2.76 -1.19 42.20
N PRO A 959 3.00 -1.68 40.97
CA PRO A 959 2.14 -1.37 39.83
C PRO A 959 0.69 -1.78 40.08
N GLY A 960 -0.24 -0.93 39.65
CA GLY A 960 -1.66 -1.27 39.65
C GLY A 960 -1.98 -2.34 38.60
N ASP A 961 -3.22 -2.84 38.63
CA ASP A 961 -3.71 -3.82 37.65
C ASP A 961 -3.67 -3.24 36.22
N ASP A 962 -3.72 -1.92 36.06
CA ASP A 962 -3.55 -1.19 34.80
C ASP A 962 -2.22 -1.48 34.12
N LEU A 963 -1.11 -1.53 34.85
CA LEU A 963 0.19 -1.88 34.26
C LEU A 963 0.18 -3.31 33.71
N LEU A 964 -0.36 -4.27 34.45
CA LEU A 964 -0.41 -5.66 34.00
C LEU A 964 -1.34 -5.85 32.80
N LEU A 965 -2.43 -5.09 32.74
CA LEU A 965 -3.39 -5.13 31.66
C LEU A 965 -2.87 -4.46 30.39
N PHE A 966 -2.21 -3.31 30.50
CA PHE A 966 -1.99 -2.43 29.34
C PHE A 966 -0.52 -2.22 28.97
N SER A 967 0.44 -2.74 29.76
CA SER A 967 1.84 -2.77 29.33
C SER A 967 1.96 -3.48 28.00
N GLU A 968 2.72 -2.91 27.06
CA GLU A 968 2.93 -3.41 25.71
C GLU A 968 4.24 -4.23 25.60
N SER A 969 4.70 -4.81 26.71
CA SER A 969 5.89 -5.67 26.75
C SER A 969 5.94 -6.68 25.60
N SER A 970 7.08 -6.68 24.90
CA SER A 970 7.37 -7.57 23.77
C SER A 970 7.59 -9.02 24.22
N GLY A 971 7.66 -9.98 23.28
CA GLY A 971 7.93 -11.38 23.63
C GLY A 971 6.77 -12.18 24.22
N ARG A 972 5.56 -11.64 24.29
CA ARG A 972 4.41 -12.26 24.98
C ARG A 972 3.41 -12.93 24.05
N PHE A 973 2.84 -14.04 24.54
CA PHE A 973 1.75 -14.77 23.89
C PHE A 973 0.67 -15.13 24.91
N ILE A 974 -0.57 -15.23 24.43
CA ILE A 974 -1.66 -15.94 25.10
C ILE A 974 -1.79 -17.31 24.41
N VAL A 975 -1.81 -18.38 25.19
CA VAL A 975 -1.86 -19.76 24.68
C VAL A 975 -2.92 -20.54 25.43
N THR A 976 -3.72 -21.35 24.72
CA THR A 976 -4.64 -22.30 25.35
C THR A 976 -4.15 -23.74 25.20
N VAL A 977 -4.32 -24.52 26.27
CA VAL A 977 -3.85 -25.90 26.37
C VAL A 977 -4.91 -26.76 27.04
N ALA A 978 -5.26 -27.89 26.42
CA ALA A 978 -6.21 -28.82 27.01
C ALA A 978 -5.66 -29.40 28.33
N PRO A 979 -6.48 -29.60 29.38
CA PRO A 979 -6.01 -30.04 30.70
C PRO A 979 -5.17 -31.33 30.68
N GLU A 980 -5.45 -32.26 29.77
CA GLU A 980 -4.68 -33.50 29.61
C GLU A 980 -3.21 -33.26 29.19
N TYR A 981 -2.93 -32.14 28.51
CA TYR A 981 -1.58 -31.78 28.07
C TYR A 981 -0.86 -30.83 29.02
N GLN A 982 -1.50 -30.38 30.11
CA GLN A 982 -0.94 -29.45 31.09
C GLN A 982 0.49 -29.83 31.53
N SER A 983 0.67 -31.06 32.02
CA SER A 983 1.96 -31.51 32.55
C SER A 983 3.06 -31.55 31.49
N VAL A 984 2.70 -31.88 30.24
CA VAL A 984 3.65 -31.92 29.12
C VAL A 984 4.05 -30.50 28.73
N PHE A 985 3.08 -29.59 28.63
CA PHE A 985 3.31 -28.19 28.30
C PHE A 985 4.18 -27.49 29.36
N GLU A 986 3.82 -27.60 30.64
CA GLU A 986 4.60 -26.98 31.73
C GLU A 986 6.03 -27.53 31.81
N LYS A 987 6.23 -28.81 31.46
CA LYS A 987 7.57 -29.41 31.36
C LYS A 987 8.39 -28.82 30.21
N LEU A 988 7.77 -28.54 29.06
CA LEU A 988 8.44 -27.89 27.91
C LEU A 988 8.89 -26.48 28.27
N PHE A 989 8.08 -25.73 29.01
CA PHE A 989 8.37 -24.35 29.43
C PHE A 989 9.10 -24.24 30.77
N LYS A 990 9.60 -25.34 31.34
CA LYS A 990 10.28 -25.33 32.63
C LYS A 990 11.50 -24.39 32.61
N GLY A 991 11.50 -23.41 33.51
CA GLY A 991 12.56 -22.39 33.62
C GLY A 991 12.42 -21.23 32.63
N LEU A 992 11.36 -21.24 31.81
CA LEU A 992 10.97 -20.12 30.97
C LEU A 992 9.78 -19.37 31.60
N PRO A 993 9.56 -18.08 31.27
CA PRO A 993 8.42 -17.33 31.76
C PRO A 993 7.13 -17.87 31.13
N CYS A 994 6.36 -18.58 31.93
CA CYS A 994 5.11 -19.22 31.56
C CYS A 994 4.23 -19.29 32.82
N GLY A 995 3.06 -18.67 32.77
CA GLY A 995 2.10 -18.65 33.88
C GLY A 995 0.75 -19.17 33.42
N CYS A 996 0.18 -20.15 34.14
CA CYS A 996 -1.22 -20.55 33.98
C CYS A 996 -2.09 -19.48 34.62
N VAL A 997 -2.63 -18.57 33.81
CA VAL A 997 -3.37 -17.40 34.29
C VAL A 997 -4.86 -17.66 34.42
N GLY A 998 -5.40 -18.73 33.84
CA GLY A 998 -6.84 -18.86 33.78
C GLY A 998 -7.37 -20.10 33.07
N ARG A 999 -8.66 -20.03 32.71
CA ARG A 999 -9.37 -21.11 32.02
C ARG A 999 -10.50 -20.56 31.15
N ILE A 1000 -10.80 -21.26 30.06
CA ILE A 1000 -12.00 -21.04 29.24
C ILE A 1000 -13.24 -21.58 29.95
N SER A 1001 -14.32 -20.81 29.93
CA SER A 1001 -15.57 -21.07 30.66
C SER A 1001 -16.75 -21.22 29.70
N ASP A 1002 -17.55 -22.27 29.90
CA ASP A 1002 -18.87 -22.45 29.30
C ASP A 1002 -20.02 -22.02 30.24
N THR A 1003 -19.71 -21.70 31.50
CA THR A 1003 -20.69 -21.31 32.50
C THR A 1003 -21.15 -19.85 32.37
N HIS A 1004 -20.43 -19.05 31.59
CA HIS A 1004 -20.77 -17.70 31.18
C HIS A 1004 -20.08 -17.34 29.86
N SER A 1005 -20.51 -16.25 29.23
CA SER A 1005 -19.89 -15.68 28.03
C SER A 1005 -18.99 -14.47 28.31
N ASN A 1006 -18.75 -14.14 29.58
CA ASN A 1006 -17.97 -12.95 29.96
C ASN A 1006 -16.46 -13.23 30.01
N LEU A 1007 -15.64 -12.20 29.74
CA LEU A 1007 -14.26 -12.12 30.23
C LEU A 1007 -14.29 -11.62 31.67
N ARG A 1008 -13.71 -12.37 32.61
CA ARG A 1008 -13.57 -12.00 34.02
C ARG A 1008 -12.10 -11.97 34.38
N ILE A 1009 -11.64 -10.84 34.89
CA ILE A 1009 -10.25 -10.65 35.30
C ILE A 1009 -10.20 -10.33 36.79
N GLN A 1010 -9.50 -11.17 37.55
CA GLN A 1010 -9.18 -10.96 38.96
C GLN A 1010 -7.86 -10.21 39.09
N GLY A 1011 -7.88 -9.06 39.76
CA GLY A 1011 -6.70 -8.23 40.07
C GLY A 1011 -5.82 -8.79 41.20
N ILE A 1012 -4.66 -8.16 41.42
CA ILE A 1012 -3.61 -8.63 42.35
C ILE A 1012 -3.95 -8.33 43.81
N LYS A 1013 -4.68 -7.24 44.08
CA LYS A 1013 -5.18 -6.91 45.42
C LYS A 1013 -6.61 -7.43 45.60
N PRO A 1014 -7.00 -7.93 46.78
CA PRO A 1014 -8.40 -8.28 47.09
C PRO A 1014 -9.23 -7.00 47.30
N CYS A 1015 -9.25 -6.11 46.30
CA CYS A 1015 -10.34 -5.17 46.10
C CYS A 1015 -11.33 -5.86 45.16
N LYS A 1016 -12.59 -5.92 45.58
CA LYS A 1016 -13.69 -6.45 44.78
C LYS A 1016 -13.71 -5.83 43.37
N ILE A 1017 -13.14 -6.51 42.39
CA ILE A 1017 -13.63 -6.42 41.02
C ILE A 1017 -14.83 -7.37 41.00
N GLU A 1018 -16.02 -6.84 41.34
CA GLU A 1018 -17.27 -7.56 41.14
C GLU A 1018 -17.41 -7.81 39.63
N ALA A 1019 -17.65 -9.09 39.30
CA ALA A 1019 -17.84 -9.67 37.98
C ALA A 1019 -18.02 -8.66 36.82
N VAL A 1020 -17.04 -8.65 35.93
CA VAL A 1020 -17.08 -7.87 34.69
C VAL A 1020 -18.23 -8.35 33.79
N LYS A 1021 -19.00 -7.40 33.28
CA LYS A 1021 -20.07 -7.60 32.29
C LYS A 1021 -19.46 -8.19 31.01
N SER A 1022 -20.26 -8.93 30.24
CA SER A 1022 -19.84 -9.55 28.97
C SER A 1022 -19.16 -8.53 28.05
N VAL A 1023 -17.89 -8.74 27.69
CA VAL A 1023 -17.36 -8.19 26.44
C VAL A 1023 -17.92 -9.08 25.33
N LYS A 1024 -18.88 -8.55 24.58
CA LYS A 1024 -19.52 -9.24 23.45
C LYS A 1024 -18.88 -8.78 22.15
N ALA A 1025 -19.15 -9.51 21.07
CA ALA A 1025 -18.80 -9.08 19.72
C ALA A 1025 -19.30 -7.65 19.40
N GLU A 1026 -20.44 -7.25 19.98
CA GLU A 1026 -21.04 -5.90 19.85
C GLU A 1026 -20.18 -4.77 20.43
N ASP A 1027 -19.26 -5.08 21.36
CA ASP A 1027 -18.37 -4.10 21.99
C ASP A 1027 -17.11 -3.84 21.14
N PHE A 1028 -16.76 -4.77 20.23
CA PHE A 1028 -15.69 -4.58 19.25
C PHE A 1028 -16.23 -3.92 17.98
N LYS A 1029 -16.66 -2.67 18.15
CA LYS A 1029 -17.28 -1.90 17.07
C LYS A 1029 -16.28 -1.55 15.98
N ASP A 1030 -16.81 -1.47 14.78
CA ASP A 1030 -16.08 -0.96 13.64
C ASP A 1030 -15.89 0.55 13.76
N ILE A 1031 -14.67 1.02 13.49
CA ILE A 1031 -14.31 2.44 13.54
C ILE A 1031 -15.25 3.32 12.68
N SER A 1032 -15.79 2.79 11.59
CA SER A 1032 -16.71 3.53 10.71
C SER A 1032 -18.04 3.88 11.39
N THR A 1033 -18.38 3.19 12.49
CA THR A 1033 -19.62 3.38 13.27
C THR A 1033 -19.41 4.17 14.55
N LEU A 1034 -18.16 4.53 14.86
CA LEU A 1034 -17.82 5.36 16.02
C LEU A 1034 -18.03 6.84 15.67
N ASP A 1035 -19.28 7.30 15.74
CA ASP A 1035 -19.56 8.73 15.74
C ASP A 1035 -19.08 9.33 17.07
N GLY A 1036 -18.22 10.35 17.00
CA GLY A 1036 -17.71 11.10 18.16
C GLY A 1036 -18.77 11.86 18.96
N LYS A 1037 -20.06 11.55 18.77
CA LYS A 1037 -21.22 12.11 19.47
C LYS A 1037 -22.11 10.95 19.94
N ASN A 1038 -21.85 10.50 21.18
CA ASN A 1038 -22.67 9.65 22.07
C ASN A 1038 -21.98 8.33 22.47
N MET A 1039 -21.09 8.43 23.47
CA MET A 1039 -20.92 7.34 24.45
C MET A 1039 -21.87 7.49 25.65
N ASP A 1040 -22.77 8.47 25.62
CA ASP A 1040 -23.83 8.62 26.62
C ASP A 1040 -25.13 8.03 26.07
N SER A 1041 -25.59 6.95 26.70
CA SER A 1041 -26.90 6.29 26.54
C SER A 1041 -27.16 5.51 25.24
N PHE A 1042 -26.92 4.19 25.26
CA PHE A 1042 -27.72 3.26 24.44
C PHE A 1042 -28.10 2.01 25.25
N LEU A 1043 -29.28 2.14 25.84
CA LEU A 1043 -30.12 1.05 26.35
C LEU A 1043 -31.16 0.80 25.25
N ILE A 1044 -31.73 -0.43 25.21
CA ILE A 1044 -32.90 -0.88 24.42
C ILE A 1044 -32.52 -1.25 22.94
N ILE A 1045 -32.83 -2.42 22.36
CA ILE A 1045 -34.04 -3.26 22.37
C ILE A 1045 -33.70 -4.76 22.24
N ASP A 1046 -34.15 -5.55 23.22
CA ASP A 1046 -34.46 -6.98 23.05
C ASP A 1046 -35.51 -7.14 21.95
N THR A 1047 -35.20 -7.89 20.89
CA THR A 1047 -36.25 -8.54 20.10
C THR A 1047 -35.93 -10.04 20.02
N PRO A 1048 -36.85 -10.93 20.40
CA PRO A 1048 -36.63 -12.36 20.33
C PRO A 1048 -36.38 -12.82 18.89
N CYS A 1049 -35.44 -13.74 18.77
CA CYS A 1049 -35.20 -14.56 17.61
C CYS A 1049 -36.46 -15.38 17.31
N ASP A 1050 -37.33 -14.90 16.42
CA ASP A 1050 -38.48 -15.65 15.88
C ASP A 1050 -38.91 -15.07 14.52
N TYR A 1051 -38.00 -15.03 13.52
CA TYR A 1051 -38.41 -14.87 12.11
C TYR A 1051 -37.36 -15.32 11.07
N LEU A 1052 -36.62 -16.42 11.31
CA LEU A 1052 -35.70 -16.99 10.32
C LEU A 1052 -35.81 -18.52 10.13
N GLU A 1053 -36.93 -19.14 10.52
CA GLU A 1053 -37.14 -20.59 10.35
C GLU A 1053 -38.13 -20.99 9.24
N LYS A 1054 -38.51 -20.08 8.32
CA LYS A 1054 -39.55 -20.39 7.30
C LYS A 1054 -39.21 -20.20 5.83
N VAL A 1055 -37.95 -20.02 5.44
CA VAL A 1055 -37.60 -19.85 4.01
C VAL A 1055 -36.56 -20.86 3.47
N TRP A 1056 -36.01 -21.76 4.30
CA TRP A 1056 -35.03 -22.77 3.84
C TRP A 1056 -35.50 -24.23 4.03
N GLN A 1057 -36.72 -24.52 3.61
CA GLN A 1057 -37.13 -25.89 3.30
C GLN A 1057 -37.90 -25.92 1.98
N ALA A 1058 -37.17 -26.04 0.87
CA ALA A 1058 -37.66 -26.61 -0.37
C ALA A 1058 -36.70 -27.74 -0.80
N PRO A 1059 -37.17 -28.95 -1.14
CA PRO A 1059 -36.31 -30.10 -1.39
C PRO A 1059 -35.60 -29.96 -2.74
N MET A 1060 -34.29 -30.18 -2.76
CA MET A 1060 -33.59 -30.55 -4.00
C MET A 1060 -34.17 -31.88 -4.51
N GLY A 1061 -34.71 -31.85 -5.72
CA GLY A 1061 -35.13 -33.03 -6.45
C GLY A 1061 -34.90 -32.87 -7.94
N GLY A 1062 -33.96 -33.67 -8.48
CA GLY A 1062 -34.00 -34.24 -9.83
C GLY A 1062 -33.32 -33.48 -10.98
N MET A 1063 -32.32 -34.15 -11.58
CA MET A 1063 -31.91 -34.20 -13.01
C MET A 1063 -32.14 -32.94 -13.88
N VAL A 1064 -31.13 -32.33 -14.51
CA VAL A 1064 -30.23 -32.83 -15.57
C VAL A 1064 -28.95 -32.00 -15.56
#